data_AF-I4Z6X1-F1
#
_entry.id   AF-I4Z6X1-F1
#
_cell.length_a   1.000
_cell.length_b   1.000
_cell.length_c   1.000
_cell.angle_alpha   90.00
_cell.angle_beta   90.00
_cell.angle_gamma   90.00
#
_symmetry.space_group_name_H-M   'P 1'
#
loop_
_entity.id
_entity.type
_entity.pdbx_description
1 polymer ?
#
loop_
_entity_poly.entity_id
_entity_poly.type
_entity_poly.pdbx_seq_one_letter_code
_entity_poly.pdbx_strand_id
1 'polypeptide(L)'
;MKKTWLIALTTVLASLSSQAQNKTTWGSNEYDGAPWVQNVSKPNTIDNGLENRHISLWASHGRYYDAGKGVWKWQRPILFSTTEDLFTPTIVIPYLIPMLQNAGAVVFTPRERDWQLNEIIVDNDSHLSNYKEVNDKKDWKDSSDPGFAFHHGTYRDGENPFTAGTARKIKARKRDNKLSSITYQPTITEAGKYAVYVSYQTQKKSVDDAEYIVFHKGQATHFKVNQKMGGGTWVYLGTFDFDAGSSILNSVVLTNHSSHRGVITADAVRFGGGMGNIVRGGTTSGLPRTLEGARYYAQWAGAPWDIVSKSNGSNDYNDDINARSLMTNWLAAGSTYVPGKGKKVPIDLSLAIHSDAGIAPNGSYVGTLGIYTTQEGDDHLGEDLSRSVSKTLAENMVSNLKKDIDQVFHINWNTRSVRDRNYSETRLPDVPSMILETMSHQNFNDMKLGQDPNFKFVVARSIYKTILRYEASMHNTSYTVQPLAPILFRLKRVGANKVRLQWNAVNDPYEPTAVPTSYNVYTAIGNGGFDNGINISGTSCEIEMQMGKLYSFRITACNRGGESFPTEVLSAYNHPDAKQTVLVVNGFNRLSSPAIIDSIGSQGFNLEADPGVTYGKTIGWSGQQSNFDPRSAGKEGAGALGYGGEELVGKMVAGNDFNYVRTHAEAIQTAGRYNVVSCSGKAVENGLVRLTDYDAVDIDLGLEKDDGHSLYYYKAFRPAMQQQISNYLQHHGNLFVNGAYLASDMKLEAEKQWLANNLKITYAGSNLNNYSAMIKGLGTSFDIYRTINADHYGAYTPDNILPANNTAIAVMAYADGNNAAVAYKGVDYRTFSMAFPLECIKDANTRNKIMRGILAYLLQ
;
A
#
# COMPACT_ATOMS: atom_id res chain seq x y z
N MET A 1 13.82 -30.43 -82.57
CA MET A 1 14.29 -29.54 -81.48
C MET A 1 13.17 -28.59 -81.08
N LYS A 2 12.37 -28.94 -80.06
CA LYS A 2 11.39 -28.07 -79.37
C LYS A 2 10.66 -28.92 -78.32
N LYS A 3 11.15 -28.89 -77.08
CA LYS A 3 10.48 -29.30 -75.83
C LYS A 3 11.55 -29.24 -74.73
N THR A 4 11.51 -28.20 -73.88
CA THR A 4 12.02 -28.15 -72.47
C THR A 4 12.28 -26.71 -71.98
N TRP A 5 11.34 -25.76 -72.07
CA TRP A 5 11.51 -24.45 -71.39
C TRP A 5 10.17 -23.87 -70.92
N LEU A 6 9.40 -24.63 -70.13
CA LEU A 6 8.19 -24.08 -69.48
C LEU A 6 7.80 -24.81 -68.18
N ILE A 7 8.78 -25.17 -67.33
CA ILE A 7 8.54 -25.65 -65.93
C ILE A 7 9.54 -25.00 -64.94
N ALA A 8 10.11 -23.85 -65.28
CA ALA A 8 11.05 -23.13 -64.40
C ALA A 8 10.58 -21.72 -64.00
N LEU A 9 9.35 -21.32 -64.35
CA LEU A 9 8.80 -20.00 -63.99
C LEU A 9 7.58 -20.06 -63.06
N THR A 10 7.11 -21.25 -62.65
CA THR A 10 5.98 -21.42 -61.72
C THR A 10 6.40 -21.91 -60.33
N THR A 11 7.69 -22.15 -60.08
CA THR A 11 8.24 -22.56 -58.77
C THR A 11 9.08 -21.48 -58.07
N VAL A 12 9.18 -20.27 -58.65
CA VAL A 12 9.82 -19.11 -57.99
C VAL A 12 8.82 -17.98 -57.67
N LEU A 13 7.56 -18.11 -58.09
CA LEU A 13 6.47 -17.17 -57.74
C LEU A 13 5.42 -17.78 -56.79
N ALA A 14 5.67 -18.97 -56.24
CA ALA A 14 4.80 -19.63 -55.26
C ALA A 14 5.45 -19.81 -53.88
N SER A 15 6.55 -19.10 -53.59
CA SER A 15 7.19 -19.02 -52.26
C SER A 15 7.31 -17.58 -51.73
N LEU A 16 6.62 -16.63 -52.38
CA LEU A 16 6.40 -15.27 -51.88
C LEU A 16 4.89 -15.00 -51.77
N SER A 17 4.13 -15.99 -51.28
CA SER A 17 2.96 -15.63 -50.47
C SER A 17 3.54 -15.09 -49.17
N SER A 18 3.47 -13.78 -48.97
CA SER A 18 3.71 -13.15 -47.69
C SER A 18 2.80 -13.80 -46.64
N GLN A 19 3.29 -14.85 -45.98
CA GLN A 19 2.97 -15.04 -44.57
C GLN A 19 3.62 -13.84 -43.90
N ALA A 20 2.87 -12.73 -43.79
CA ALA A 20 3.16 -11.73 -42.79
C ALA A 20 3.26 -12.51 -41.48
N GLN A 21 4.46 -12.65 -40.94
CA GLN A 21 4.67 -13.24 -39.64
C GLN A 21 3.94 -12.31 -38.67
N ASN A 22 2.80 -12.76 -38.11
CA ASN A 22 2.06 -11.97 -37.13
C ASN A 22 3.04 -11.48 -36.06
N LYS A 23 3.12 -10.17 -35.86
CA LYS A 23 4.03 -9.57 -34.87
C LYS A 23 3.59 -9.99 -33.47
N THR A 24 4.46 -10.66 -32.72
CA THR A 24 4.17 -11.21 -31.38
C THR A 24 4.97 -10.55 -30.26
N THR A 25 5.81 -9.57 -30.59
CA THR A 25 6.60 -8.75 -29.66
C THR A 25 6.62 -7.30 -30.17
N TRP A 26 7.00 -6.34 -29.32
CA TRP A 26 7.08 -4.93 -29.74
C TRP A 26 8.24 -4.67 -30.71
N GLY A 27 9.33 -5.43 -30.61
CA GLY A 27 10.45 -5.39 -31.55
C GLY A 27 11.04 -4.00 -31.67
N SER A 28 11.15 -3.46 -32.88
CA SER A 28 11.73 -2.13 -33.13
C SER A 28 10.86 -0.96 -32.65
N ASN A 29 9.64 -1.20 -32.18
CA ASN A 29 8.71 -0.16 -31.72
C ASN A 29 8.86 0.16 -30.22
N GLU A 30 9.94 -0.28 -29.58
CA GLU A 30 10.24 0.00 -28.18
C GLU A 30 10.28 1.50 -27.89
N TYR A 31 9.64 1.91 -26.79
CA TYR A 31 9.75 3.26 -26.28
C TYR A 31 11.11 3.51 -25.60
N ASP A 32 11.87 4.49 -26.12
CA ASP A 32 13.23 4.85 -25.64
C ASP A 32 13.32 6.27 -25.03
N GLY A 33 12.19 6.94 -24.86
CA GLY A 33 12.11 8.30 -24.31
C GLY A 33 12.06 8.36 -22.78
N ALA A 34 11.99 9.58 -22.22
CA ALA A 34 11.84 9.78 -20.79
C ALA A 34 10.48 9.27 -20.28
N PRO A 35 10.39 8.64 -19.09
CA PRO A 35 9.12 8.15 -18.56
C PRO A 35 8.15 9.32 -18.29
N TRP A 36 6.85 9.02 -18.14
CA TRP A 36 5.85 10.08 -17.92
C TRP A 36 6.14 10.86 -16.63
N VAL A 37 6.54 10.13 -15.58
CA VAL A 37 6.99 10.67 -14.30
C VAL A 37 8.20 9.87 -13.83
N GLN A 38 9.25 10.57 -13.39
CA GLN A 38 10.44 9.98 -12.78
C GLN A 38 10.71 10.62 -11.42
N ASN A 39 10.87 9.80 -10.37
CA ASN A 39 11.41 10.27 -9.10
C ASN A 39 12.95 10.24 -9.17
N VAL A 40 13.56 11.40 -9.36
CA VAL A 40 15.03 11.53 -9.47
C VAL A 40 15.74 11.64 -8.13
N SER A 41 15.00 11.60 -7.02
CA SER A 41 15.56 11.52 -5.67
C SER A 41 15.76 10.09 -5.18
N LYS A 42 15.29 9.07 -5.92
CA LYS A 42 15.57 7.67 -5.59
C LYS A 42 17.09 7.40 -5.67
N PRO A 43 17.70 6.79 -4.64
CA PRO A 43 19.16 6.65 -4.56
C PRO A 43 19.69 5.40 -5.27
N ASN A 44 18.83 4.45 -5.67
CA ASN A 44 19.20 3.25 -6.41
C ASN A 44 18.82 3.36 -7.90
N THR A 45 19.56 2.65 -8.74
CA THR A 45 19.28 2.54 -10.18
C THR A 45 18.54 1.25 -10.49
N ILE A 46 17.55 1.34 -11.38
CA ILE A 46 16.78 0.21 -11.90
C ILE A 46 17.04 0.15 -13.40
N ASP A 47 17.59 -0.95 -13.89
CA ASP A 47 17.96 -1.12 -15.31
C ASP A 47 17.63 -2.51 -15.86
N ASN A 48 17.11 -3.41 -15.02
CA ASN A 48 16.68 -4.76 -15.38
C ASN A 48 15.31 -5.10 -14.74
N GLY A 49 14.54 -4.06 -14.40
CA GLY A 49 13.16 -4.15 -13.88
C GLY A 49 12.14 -3.77 -14.93
N LEU A 50 11.22 -2.87 -14.56
CA LEU A 50 10.16 -2.26 -15.36
C LEU A 50 10.39 -0.77 -15.62
N GLU A 51 11.62 -0.27 -15.48
CA GLU A 51 11.97 1.11 -15.85
C GLU A 51 11.51 1.41 -17.29
N ASN A 52 10.92 2.59 -17.52
CA ASN A 52 10.30 3.01 -18.79
C ASN A 52 9.08 2.21 -19.28
N ARG A 53 8.56 1.25 -18.50
CA ARG A 53 7.30 0.58 -18.82
C ARG A 53 6.13 1.33 -18.20
N HIS A 54 5.03 1.47 -18.94
CA HIS A 54 3.81 2.11 -18.48
C HIS A 54 2.66 1.12 -18.49
N ILE A 55 2.04 0.91 -17.34
CA ILE A 55 1.04 -0.14 -17.13
C ILE A 55 -0.28 0.51 -16.71
N SER A 56 -1.36 0.18 -17.41
CA SER A 56 -2.72 0.45 -16.95
C SER A 56 -3.19 -0.70 -16.05
N LEU A 57 -3.58 -0.39 -14.82
CA LEU A 57 -3.96 -1.38 -13.81
C LEU A 57 -5.14 -0.86 -12.99
N TRP A 58 -6.13 -1.71 -12.72
CA TRP A 58 -7.21 -1.38 -11.79
C TRP A 58 -7.73 -2.58 -11.02
N ALA A 59 -8.29 -2.29 -9.85
CA ALA A 59 -9.17 -3.19 -9.11
C ALA A 59 -10.59 -3.09 -9.69
N SER A 60 -11.32 -4.21 -9.66
CA SER A 60 -12.66 -4.50 -10.21
C SER A 60 -13.53 -3.31 -10.65
N HIS A 61 -14.78 -3.18 -10.18
CA HIS A 61 -15.73 -2.21 -10.70
C HIS A 61 -15.74 -0.92 -9.90
N GLY A 62 -16.38 -0.93 -8.75
CA GLY A 62 -16.72 0.25 -7.96
C GLY A 62 -18.21 0.54 -7.94
N ARG A 63 -18.62 1.43 -7.03
CA ARG A 63 -20.01 1.84 -6.84
C ARG A 63 -20.48 2.59 -8.08
N TYR A 64 -21.65 2.23 -8.59
CA TYR A 64 -22.25 2.90 -9.75
C TYR A 64 -23.73 3.22 -9.51
N TYR A 65 -24.27 4.19 -10.26
CA TYR A 65 -25.67 4.55 -10.21
C TYR A 65 -26.50 3.71 -11.19
N ASP A 66 -27.45 2.93 -10.68
CA ASP A 66 -28.44 2.22 -11.49
C ASP A 66 -29.61 3.15 -11.78
N ALA A 67 -29.59 3.80 -12.96
CA ALA A 67 -30.62 4.74 -13.38
C ALA A 67 -32.02 4.10 -13.47
N GLY A 68 -32.11 2.81 -13.82
CA GLY A 68 -33.38 2.10 -13.90
C GLY A 68 -34.02 1.86 -12.53
N LYS A 69 -33.21 1.79 -11.47
CA LYS A 69 -33.66 1.62 -10.08
C LYS A 69 -33.60 2.89 -9.24
N GLY A 70 -32.99 3.95 -9.75
CA GLY A 70 -32.84 5.21 -9.05
C GLY A 70 -31.85 5.18 -7.86
N VAL A 71 -30.90 4.23 -7.84
CA VAL A 71 -30.05 3.98 -6.66
C VAL A 71 -28.58 3.78 -7.02
N TRP A 72 -27.69 4.24 -6.15
CA TRP A 72 -26.29 3.81 -6.14
C TRP A 72 -26.21 2.37 -5.62
N LYS A 73 -25.48 1.47 -6.30
CA LYS A 73 -25.30 0.07 -5.89
C LYS A 73 -23.93 -0.51 -6.27
N TRP A 74 -23.58 -1.63 -5.64
CA TRP A 74 -22.48 -2.50 -6.05
C TRP A 74 -22.94 -3.47 -7.15
N GLN A 75 -22.01 -3.98 -7.95
CA GLN A 75 -22.33 -5.03 -8.92
C GLN A 75 -22.62 -6.35 -8.19
N ARG A 76 -21.78 -6.69 -7.20
CA ARG A 76 -21.85 -7.94 -6.45
C ARG A 76 -22.48 -7.76 -5.06
N PRO A 77 -23.08 -8.82 -4.49
CA PRO A 77 -23.60 -8.77 -3.13
C PRO A 77 -22.48 -8.57 -2.11
N ILE A 78 -22.87 -8.14 -0.91
CA ILE A 78 -21.99 -8.11 0.25
C ILE A 78 -22.02 -9.47 0.91
N LEU A 79 -20.84 -10.10 0.99
CA LEU A 79 -20.63 -11.40 1.59
C LEU A 79 -19.29 -11.40 2.33
N PHE A 80 -19.21 -12.14 3.43
CA PHE A 80 -17.96 -12.35 4.18
C PHE A 80 -17.28 -11.04 4.60
N SER A 81 -18.09 -10.10 5.07
CA SER A 81 -17.69 -8.76 5.53
C SER A 81 -17.07 -7.84 4.46
N THR A 82 -17.28 -8.15 3.17
CA THR A 82 -16.79 -7.33 2.05
C THR A 82 -17.67 -7.50 0.81
N THR A 83 -17.26 -6.92 -0.30
CA THR A 83 -17.74 -7.22 -1.66
C THR A 83 -16.55 -7.11 -2.62
N GLU A 84 -16.66 -7.65 -3.84
CA GLU A 84 -15.59 -7.62 -4.86
C GLU A 84 -14.94 -6.23 -4.99
N ASP A 85 -15.77 -5.19 -5.03
CA ASP A 85 -15.39 -3.79 -5.23
C ASP A 85 -14.65 -3.14 -4.05
N LEU A 86 -14.78 -3.72 -2.85
CA LEU A 86 -14.01 -3.34 -1.66
C LEU A 86 -12.80 -4.27 -1.45
N PHE A 87 -12.92 -5.53 -1.84
CA PHE A 87 -11.92 -6.57 -1.66
C PHE A 87 -10.72 -6.39 -2.59
N THR A 88 -10.94 -6.32 -3.90
CA THR A 88 -9.84 -6.30 -4.89
C THR A 88 -8.92 -5.07 -4.76
N PRO A 89 -9.39 -3.86 -4.37
CA PRO A 89 -8.49 -2.75 -4.05
C PRO A 89 -7.48 -3.06 -2.95
N THR A 90 -7.81 -3.95 -2.01
CA THR A 90 -6.88 -4.36 -0.92
C THR A 90 -5.74 -5.27 -1.39
N ILE A 91 -5.79 -5.78 -2.63
CA ILE A 91 -4.67 -6.46 -3.28
C ILE A 91 -3.88 -5.45 -4.13
N VAL A 92 -4.61 -4.61 -4.88
CA VAL A 92 -4.03 -3.73 -5.89
C VAL A 92 -3.27 -2.56 -5.27
N ILE A 93 -3.90 -1.82 -4.36
CA ILE A 93 -3.38 -0.54 -3.85
C ILE A 93 -2.21 -0.71 -2.87
N PRO A 94 -2.31 -1.55 -1.82
CA PRO A 94 -1.23 -1.67 -0.84
C PRO A 94 -0.07 -2.57 -1.29
N TYR A 95 -0.28 -3.45 -2.28
CA TYR A 95 0.74 -4.43 -2.70
C TYR A 95 1.16 -4.30 -4.16
N LEU A 96 0.24 -4.55 -5.11
CA LEU A 96 0.62 -4.70 -6.51
C LEU A 96 1.17 -3.41 -7.12
N ILE A 97 0.49 -2.28 -6.91
CA ILE A 97 0.97 -0.99 -7.45
C ILE A 97 2.35 -0.64 -6.88
N PRO A 98 2.59 -0.69 -5.55
CA PRO A 98 3.94 -0.49 -5.00
C PRO A 98 5.01 -1.42 -5.59
N MET A 99 4.70 -2.70 -5.82
CA MET A 99 5.67 -3.62 -6.43
C MET A 99 6.05 -3.21 -7.86
N LEU A 100 5.07 -2.80 -8.67
CA LEU A 100 5.33 -2.33 -10.04
C LEU A 100 6.14 -1.04 -10.05
N GLN A 101 5.78 -0.06 -9.20
CA GLN A 101 6.48 1.23 -9.10
C GLN A 101 7.89 1.10 -8.50
N ASN A 102 8.09 0.16 -7.56
CA ASN A 102 9.41 -0.14 -7.01
C ASN A 102 10.30 -0.90 -7.98
N ALA A 103 9.72 -1.57 -8.97
CA ALA A 103 10.42 -2.11 -10.12
C ALA A 103 10.64 -1.10 -11.24
N GLY A 104 10.21 0.17 -11.11
CA GLY A 104 10.47 1.24 -12.09
C GLY A 104 9.29 1.58 -13.02
N ALA A 105 8.16 0.87 -12.94
CA ALA A 105 7.02 1.13 -13.81
C ALA A 105 6.30 2.44 -13.48
N VAL A 106 5.80 3.12 -14.51
CA VAL A 106 4.75 4.14 -14.36
C VAL A 106 3.40 3.43 -14.39
N VAL A 107 2.66 3.50 -13.27
CA VAL A 107 1.34 2.85 -13.17
C VAL A 107 0.23 3.88 -13.26
N PHE A 108 -0.62 3.73 -14.28
CA PHE A 108 -1.87 4.47 -14.44
C PHE A 108 -3.06 3.63 -13.94
N THR A 109 -4.01 4.27 -13.27
CA THR A 109 -5.24 3.64 -12.80
C THR A 109 -6.46 4.42 -13.33
N PRO A 110 -7.40 3.81 -14.07
CA PRO A 110 -8.65 4.47 -14.51
C PRO A 110 -9.68 4.69 -13.39
N ARG A 111 -9.34 4.30 -12.16
CA ARG A 111 -10.06 4.63 -10.92
C ARG A 111 -9.10 5.38 -9.98
N GLU A 112 -9.65 6.21 -9.09
CA GLU A 112 -8.85 6.85 -8.04
C GLU A 112 -8.17 5.79 -7.15
N ARG A 113 -6.89 5.97 -6.87
CA ARG A 113 -6.03 5.02 -6.14
C ARG A 113 -5.73 5.44 -4.71
N ASP A 114 -6.01 6.68 -4.34
CA ASP A 114 -5.76 7.21 -3.00
C ASP A 114 -6.99 7.06 -2.10
N TRP A 115 -6.80 6.46 -0.94
CA TRP A 115 -7.83 6.25 0.07
C TRP A 115 -8.06 7.49 0.95
N GLN A 116 -7.20 8.50 0.85
CA GLN A 116 -7.34 9.75 1.58
C GLN A 116 -8.68 10.45 1.24
N LEU A 117 -9.49 10.69 2.26
CA LEU A 117 -10.84 11.26 2.14
C LEU A 117 -10.83 12.76 1.87
N ASN A 118 -9.79 13.44 2.34
CA ASN A 118 -9.59 14.86 2.13
C ASN A 118 -9.01 15.11 0.73
N GLU A 119 -9.49 16.15 0.05
CA GLU A 119 -8.92 16.63 -1.20
C GLU A 119 -8.71 18.14 -1.11
N ILE A 120 -7.49 18.57 -1.44
CA ILE A 120 -7.10 19.97 -1.51
C ILE A 120 -6.56 20.23 -2.90
N ILE A 121 -7.09 21.24 -3.59
CA ILE A 121 -6.61 21.65 -4.91
C ILE A 121 -6.06 23.07 -4.82
N VAL A 122 -4.86 23.25 -5.35
CA VAL A 122 -4.24 24.56 -5.54
C VAL A 122 -4.16 24.82 -7.05
N ASP A 123 -4.82 25.89 -7.48
CA ASP A 123 -5.17 26.16 -8.88
C ASP A 123 -4.85 27.63 -9.21
N ASN A 124 -4.30 27.89 -10.40
CA ASN A 124 -3.98 29.23 -10.87
C ASN A 124 -5.20 30.13 -11.08
N ASP A 125 -6.38 29.56 -11.34
CA ASP A 125 -7.61 30.35 -11.59
C ASP A 125 -8.32 30.77 -10.30
N SER A 126 -7.96 30.18 -9.17
CA SER A 126 -8.62 30.46 -7.88
C SER A 126 -7.83 31.46 -7.05
N HIS A 127 -8.40 32.67 -6.86
CA HIS A 127 -7.87 33.68 -5.94
C HIS A 127 -7.85 33.22 -4.46
N LEU A 128 -8.58 32.15 -4.13
CA LEU A 128 -8.64 31.57 -2.79
C LEU A 128 -7.56 30.51 -2.55
N SER A 129 -6.85 30.10 -3.60
CA SER A 129 -5.77 29.12 -3.49
C SER A 129 -4.44 29.83 -3.18
N ASN A 130 -3.56 29.20 -2.38
CA ASN A 130 -2.20 29.74 -2.14
C ASN A 130 -1.28 29.36 -3.33
N TYR A 131 -1.67 29.80 -4.51
CA TYR A 131 -0.91 29.71 -5.75
C TYR A 131 -0.03 30.96 -5.90
N LYS A 132 1.26 30.77 -6.21
CA LYS A 132 2.19 31.90 -6.37
C LYS A 132 3.19 31.70 -7.49
N GLU A 133 3.21 32.64 -8.43
CA GLU A 133 4.26 32.74 -9.46
C GLU A 133 5.42 33.63 -8.99
N VAL A 134 6.65 33.22 -9.30
CA VAL A 134 7.85 34.04 -9.17
C VAL A 134 8.53 34.12 -10.52
N ASN A 135 8.64 35.34 -11.05
CA ASN A 135 9.31 35.64 -12.30
C ASN A 135 10.72 36.18 -12.04
N ASP A 136 11.74 35.52 -12.57
CA ASP A 136 13.11 36.02 -12.60
C ASP A 136 13.54 36.29 -14.06
N LYS A 137 14.34 35.42 -14.68
CA LYS A 137 14.86 35.69 -16.03
C LYS A 137 13.82 35.52 -17.15
N LYS A 138 12.70 34.88 -16.85
CA LYS A 138 11.59 34.58 -17.77
C LYS A 138 10.27 34.75 -17.03
N ASP A 139 9.24 35.18 -17.76
CA ASP A 139 7.93 35.44 -17.18
C ASP A 139 6.95 34.33 -17.54
N TRP A 140 6.16 33.91 -16.55
CA TRP A 140 4.96 33.12 -16.74
C TRP A 140 3.90 33.97 -17.46
N LYS A 141 3.12 33.32 -18.32
CA LYS A 141 2.03 33.94 -19.07
C LYS A 141 0.94 32.91 -19.36
N ASP A 142 -0.23 33.41 -19.75
CA ASP A 142 -1.32 32.54 -20.18
C ASP A 142 -0.91 31.62 -21.33
N SER A 143 -1.30 30.38 -21.19
CA SER A 143 -1.35 29.43 -22.28
C SER A 143 -2.58 29.67 -23.16
N SER A 144 -2.54 29.15 -24.38
CA SER A 144 -3.66 29.28 -25.33
C SER A 144 -4.68 28.16 -25.20
N ASP A 145 -4.27 27.01 -24.66
CA ASP A 145 -5.16 25.87 -24.46
C ASP A 145 -5.88 26.05 -23.11
N PRO A 146 -7.08 25.47 -22.91
CA PRO A 146 -7.80 25.54 -21.64
C PRO A 146 -7.17 24.62 -20.57
N GLY A 147 -7.30 25.04 -19.32
CA GLY A 147 -6.82 24.33 -18.13
C GLY A 147 -7.94 23.82 -17.23
N PHE A 148 -7.55 23.23 -16.11
CA PHE A 148 -8.45 22.87 -15.03
C PHE A 148 -8.95 24.12 -14.32
N ALA A 149 -10.25 24.16 -13.97
CA ALA A 149 -10.75 25.11 -12.98
C ALA A 149 -11.54 24.38 -11.91
N PHE A 150 -11.14 24.58 -10.66
CA PHE A 150 -11.92 24.13 -9.51
C PHE A 150 -13.14 25.03 -9.29
N HIS A 151 -14.30 24.42 -9.08
CA HIS A 151 -15.40 25.07 -8.36
C HIS A 151 -15.89 24.21 -7.19
N HIS A 152 -16.43 24.89 -6.19
CA HIS A 152 -17.02 24.25 -5.01
C HIS A 152 -18.31 23.50 -5.36
N GLY A 153 -18.59 22.46 -4.59
CA GLY A 153 -19.81 21.67 -4.70
C GLY A 153 -19.64 20.45 -5.59
N THR A 154 -20.72 20.08 -6.27
CA THR A 154 -20.81 18.87 -7.08
C THR A 154 -20.81 19.19 -8.56
N TYR A 155 -20.38 18.21 -9.36
CA TYR A 155 -20.26 18.32 -10.82
C TYR A 155 -21.42 17.56 -11.47
N ARG A 156 -22.01 18.15 -12.52
CA ARG A 156 -23.08 17.52 -13.29
C ARG A 156 -22.51 16.44 -14.20
N ASP A 157 -23.34 15.48 -14.60
CA ASP A 157 -22.96 14.50 -15.63
C ASP A 157 -22.51 15.21 -16.92
N GLY A 158 -21.32 14.86 -17.42
CA GLY A 158 -20.72 15.47 -18.62
C GLY A 158 -19.99 16.80 -18.39
N GLU A 159 -19.96 17.33 -17.17
CA GLU A 159 -19.18 18.51 -16.83
C GLU A 159 -17.67 18.18 -16.78
N ASN A 160 -16.87 18.81 -17.65
CA ASN A 160 -15.43 18.57 -17.74
C ASN A 160 -14.63 19.75 -17.15
N PRO A 161 -14.02 19.60 -15.96
CA PRO A 161 -13.33 20.71 -15.30
C PRO A 161 -12.04 21.15 -16.03
N PHE A 162 -11.44 20.30 -16.87
CA PHE A 162 -10.25 20.61 -17.67
C PHE A 162 -10.53 21.47 -18.91
N THR A 163 -11.78 21.93 -19.06
CA THR A 163 -12.19 22.87 -20.11
C THR A 163 -12.71 24.20 -19.57
N ALA A 164 -12.74 24.36 -18.24
CA ALA A 164 -13.34 25.50 -17.57
C ALA A 164 -12.30 26.58 -17.17
N GLY A 165 -11.01 26.22 -17.11
CA GLY A 165 -9.95 27.09 -16.60
C GLY A 165 -8.92 27.53 -17.63
N THR A 166 -7.86 28.15 -17.12
CA THR A 166 -6.68 28.59 -17.85
C THR A 166 -5.45 27.81 -17.38
N ALA A 167 -4.38 27.85 -18.18
CA ALA A 167 -3.10 27.30 -17.77
C ALA A 167 -1.99 28.31 -18.03
N ARG A 168 -0.84 28.07 -17.42
CA ARG A 168 0.35 28.93 -17.48
C ARG A 168 1.41 28.30 -18.35
N LYS A 169 2.23 29.13 -19.01
CA LYS A 169 3.39 28.68 -19.77
C LYS A 169 4.59 29.60 -19.59
N ILE A 170 5.78 29.01 -19.66
CA ILE A 170 7.06 29.71 -19.58
C ILE A 170 8.08 29.08 -20.51
N LYS A 171 9.10 29.86 -20.91
CA LYS A 171 10.25 29.32 -21.63
C LYS A 171 11.19 28.60 -20.68
N ALA A 172 11.56 27.36 -21.02
CA ALA A 172 12.52 26.56 -20.28
C ALA A 172 13.92 27.21 -20.23
N ARG A 173 14.64 26.94 -19.14
CA ARG A 173 15.98 27.47 -18.86
C ARG A 173 16.93 26.34 -18.46
N LYS A 174 18.07 26.24 -19.16
CA LYS A 174 19.11 25.22 -18.94
C LYS A 174 20.10 25.50 -17.80
N ARG A 175 20.07 26.70 -17.24
CA ARG A 175 21.02 27.14 -16.22
C ARG A 175 20.26 27.20 -14.90
N ASP A 176 20.93 26.87 -13.79
CA ASP A 176 20.24 26.65 -12.50
C ASP A 176 20.16 27.89 -11.60
N ASN A 177 20.69 29.02 -12.07
CA ASN A 177 20.56 30.31 -11.38
C ASN A 177 19.36 31.11 -11.90
N LYS A 178 18.74 31.99 -11.12
CA LYS A 178 17.69 32.89 -11.63
C LYS A 178 16.54 32.16 -12.33
N LEU A 179 16.11 31.06 -11.73
CA LEU A 179 14.97 30.26 -12.18
C LEU A 179 13.68 30.99 -11.80
N SER A 180 12.69 30.90 -12.69
CA SER A 180 11.32 31.29 -12.37
C SER A 180 10.58 30.05 -11.87
N SER A 181 9.61 30.22 -10.98
CA SER A 181 8.92 29.09 -10.35
C SER A 181 7.45 29.37 -10.09
N ILE A 182 6.70 28.31 -9.84
CA ILE A 182 5.35 28.33 -9.28
C ILE A 182 5.37 27.52 -7.99
N THR A 183 4.76 28.05 -6.94
CA THR A 183 4.51 27.34 -5.69
C THR A 183 3.03 27.06 -5.53
N TYR A 184 2.70 25.80 -5.30
CA TYR A 184 1.38 25.29 -4.96
C TYR A 184 1.38 24.90 -3.48
N GLN A 185 0.82 25.75 -2.61
CA GLN A 185 0.87 25.55 -1.15
C GLN A 185 -0.51 25.19 -0.58
N PRO A 186 -0.86 23.89 -0.41
CA PRO A 186 -2.13 23.51 0.17
C PRO A 186 -2.31 24.03 1.61
N THR A 187 -3.56 24.14 2.02
CA THR A 187 -3.94 24.20 3.44
C THR A 187 -4.45 22.80 3.82
N ILE A 188 -3.57 21.97 4.35
CA ILE A 188 -3.89 20.59 4.74
C ILE A 188 -4.78 20.62 5.99
N THR A 189 -5.97 20.04 5.92
CA THR A 189 -6.94 20.05 7.03
C THR A 189 -6.52 19.11 8.17
N GLU A 190 -5.95 17.97 7.82
CA GLU A 190 -5.53 16.93 8.75
C GLU A 190 -4.18 16.35 8.33
N ALA A 191 -3.26 16.20 9.29
CA ALA A 191 -1.96 15.59 9.02
C ALA A 191 -2.13 14.13 8.56
N GLY A 192 -1.36 13.71 7.56
CA GLY A 192 -1.47 12.35 7.04
C GLY A 192 -0.86 12.18 5.67
N LYS A 193 -1.12 11.02 5.07
CA LYS A 193 -0.66 10.68 3.72
C LYS A 193 -1.64 11.21 2.67
N TYR A 194 -1.11 11.91 1.68
CA TYR A 194 -1.87 12.44 0.54
C TYR A 194 -1.13 12.07 -0.75
N ALA A 195 -1.84 11.49 -1.72
CA ALA A 195 -1.36 11.42 -3.09
C ALA A 195 -1.25 12.83 -3.67
N VAL A 196 -0.19 13.10 -4.41
CA VAL A 196 0.04 14.37 -5.10
C VAL A 196 -0.09 14.15 -6.59
N TYR A 197 -1.01 14.88 -7.20
CA TYR A 197 -1.23 14.90 -8.65
C TYR A 197 -0.97 16.30 -9.20
N VAL A 198 -0.38 16.37 -10.38
CA VAL A 198 -0.16 17.64 -11.11
C VAL A 198 -0.93 17.63 -12.43
N SER A 199 -1.33 18.80 -12.90
CA SER A 199 -1.84 19.04 -14.24
C SER A 199 -0.94 20.02 -15.00
N TYR A 200 -0.91 19.88 -16.32
CA TYR A 200 -0.22 20.76 -17.26
C TYR A 200 -0.78 20.54 -18.67
N GLN A 201 -0.27 21.30 -19.65
CA GLN A 201 -0.65 21.15 -21.06
C GLN A 201 0.49 20.66 -21.94
N THR A 202 0.19 19.72 -22.84
CA THR A 202 1.15 19.26 -23.84
C THR A 202 1.11 20.16 -25.08
N GLN A 203 2.24 20.77 -25.40
CA GLN A 203 2.43 21.65 -26.57
C GLN A 203 3.57 21.15 -27.45
N LYS A 204 3.61 21.63 -28.71
CA LYS A 204 4.62 21.22 -29.71
C LYS A 204 6.08 21.35 -29.24
N LYS A 205 6.36 22.27 -28.31
CA LYS A 205 7.71 22.51 -27.77
C LYS A 205 7.84 22.16 -26.28
N SER A 206 6.91 21.37 -25.73
CA SER A 206 7.00 20.93 -24.34
C SER A 206 8.31 20.17 -24.09
N VAL A 207 8.89 20.40 -22.93
CA VAL A 207 10.05 19.63 -22.45
C VAL A 207 9.60 18.27 -21.91
N ASP A 208 10.53 17.33 -21.83
CA ASP A 208 10.33 15.99 -21.27
C ASP A 208 10.86 15.83 -19.83
N ASP A 209 11.42 16.88 -19.26
CA ASP A 209 12.09 16.88 -17.96
C ASP A 209 11.70 18.08 -17.08
N ALA A 210 10.41 18.47 -17.09
CA ALA A 210 9.90 19.53 -16.23
C ALA A 210 10.08 19.15 -14.76
N GLU A 211 10.64 20.06 -13.97
CA GLU A 211 11.05 19.78 -12.59
C GLU A 211 10.00 20.18 -11.57
N TYR A 212 9.45 19.19 -10.88
CA TYR A 212 8.58 19.37 -9.73
C TYR A 212 9.30 18.96 -8.44
N ILE A 213 9.14 19.74 -7.39
CA ILE A 213 9.72 19.48 -6.07
C ILE A 213 8.57 19.39 -5.08
N VAL A 214 8.39 18.23 -4.46
CA VAL A 214 7.40 18.04 -3.38
C VAL A 214 8.12 18.23 -2.05
N PHE A 215 7.74 19.27 -1.31
CA PHE A 215 8.17 19.50 0.07
C PHE A 215 7.17 18.85 1.02
N HIS A 216 7.64 17.93 1.87
CA HIS A 216 6.80 17.16 2.80
C HIS A 216 7.56 16.84 4.09
N LYS A 217 6.97 17.12 5.26
CA LYS A 217 7.57 16.89 6.60
C LYS A 217 9.08 17.22 6.72
N GLY A 218 9.48 18.36 6.18
CA GLY A 218 10.88 18.85 6.22
C GLY A 218 11.82 18.19 5.21
N GLN A 219 11.30 17.39 4.29
CA GLN A 219 12.02 16.74 3.18
C GLN A 219 11.64 17.37 1.84
N ALA A 220 12.50 17.17 0.84
CA ALA A 220 12.24 17.56 -0.54
C ALA A 220 12.47 16.36 -1.46
N THR A 221 11.46 16.01 -2.27
CA THR A 221 11.54 14.94 -3.27
C THR A 221 11.34 15.55 -4.66
N HIS A 222 12.32 15.35 -5.53
CA HIS A 222 12.40 15.92 -6.86
C HIS A 222 11.91 14.93 -7.93
N PHE A 223 11.11 15.44 -8.85
CA PHE A 223 10.53 14.71 -9.97
C PHE A 223 10.87 15.37 -11.30
N LYS A 224 11.03 14.55 -12.33
CA LYS A 224 11.01 14.97 -13.73
C LYS A 224 9.73 14.46 -14.38
N VAL A 225 8.98 15.35 -15.01
CA VAL A 225 7.70 15.04 -15.66
C VAL A 225 7.80 15.33 -17.15
N ASN A 226 7.43 14.34 -17.95
CA ASN A 226 7.46 14.43 -19.39
C ASN A 226 6.22 15.14 -19.94
N GLN A 227 6.30 16.45 -20.14
CA GLN A 227 5.18 17.26 -20.61
C GLN A 227 4.86 17.11 -22.10
N LYS A 228 5.61 16.26 -22.84
CA LYS A 228 5.28 15.89 -24.23
C LYS A 228 4.11 14.92 -24.35
N MET A 229 3.63 14.38 -23.23
CA MET A 229 2.52 13.46 -23.11
C MET A 229 1.63 13.82 -21.92
N GLY A 230 0.43 13.25 -21.83
CA GLY A 230 -0.39 13.28 -20.63
C GLY A 230 -0.93 14.66 -20.19
N GLY A 231 -0.91 15.68 -21.04
CA GLY A 231 -1.45 17.00 -20.67
C GLY A 231 -2.98 17.04 -20.61
N GLY A 232 -3.53 17.88 -19.72
CA GLY A 232 -4.98 18.07 -19.51
C GLY A 232 -5.65 16.90 -18.82
N THR A 233 -4.98 16.31 -17.83
CA THR A 233 -5.49 15.29 -16.91
C THR A 233 -4.64 15.28 -15.63
N TRP A 234 -4.98 14.44 -14.65
CA TRP A 234 -4.23 14.30 -13.40
C TRP A 234 -3.04 13.33 -13.56
N VAL A 235 -1.84 13.80 -13.23
CA VAL A 235 -0.58 13.03 -13.29
C VAL A 235 -0.05 12.77 -11.88
N TYR A 236 0.01 11.51 -11.46
CA TYR A 236 0.45 11.12 -10.13
C TYR A 236 1.97 11.24 -9.96
N LEU A 237 2.43 11.97 -8.94
CA LEU A 237 3.84 12.06 -8.56
C LEU A 237 4.23 11.03 -7.50
N GLY A 238 3.38 10.86 -6.48
CA GLY A 238 3.70 10.07 -5.30
C GLY A 238 2.72 10.30 -4.17
N THR A 239 2.88 9.59 -3.07
CA THR A 239 2.10 9.78 -1.84
C THR A 239 3.05 10.14 -0.71
N PHE A 240 2.76 11.25 -0.01
CA PHE A 240 3.65 11.86 0.97
C PHE A 240 2.92 12.18 2.26
N ASP A 241 3.65 12.19 3.37
CA ASP A 241 3.15 12.62 4.67
C ASP A 241 3.24 14.14 4.79
N PHE A 242 2.11 14.81 5.07
CA PHE A 242 2.05 16.24 5.32
C PHE A 242 1.61 16.53 6.75
N ASP A 243 2.09 17.65 7.30
CA ASP A 243 1.54 18.21 8.54
C ASP A 243 0.26 19.01 8.24
N ALA A 244 -0.62 19.13 9.24
CA ALA A 244 -1.78 20.00 9.12
C ALA A 244 -1.38 21.49 9.00
N GLY A 245 -2.24 22.29 8.38
CA GLY A 245 -2.03 23.71 8.13
C GLY A 245 -1.44 23.99 6.75
N SER A 246 -1.02 25.25 6.56
CA SER A 246 -0.41 25.72 5.32
C SER A 246 1.01 26.19 5.58
N SER A 247 1.98 25.56 4.92
CA SER A 247 3.41 25.84 5.09
C SER A 247 4.13 25.58 3.78
N ILE A 248 5.21 26.31 3.50
CA ILE A 248 6.07 26.03 2.35
C ILE A 248 6.70 24.62 2.45
N LEU A 249 6.85 24.09 3.67
CA LEU A 249 7.31 22.71 3.91
C LEU A 249 6.25 21.65 3.55
N ASN A 250 5.04 22.08 3.18
CA ASN A 250 3.93 21.30 2.65
C ASN A 250 3.53 21.88 1.29
N SER A 251 4.38 21.80 0.28
CA SER A 251 4.12 22.44 -1.01
C SER A 251 4.67 21.66 -2.20
N VAL A 252 4.16 21.97 -3.39
CA VAL A 252 4.74 21.54 -4.66
C VAL A 252 5.29 22.75 -5.39
N VAL A 253 6.55 22.68 -5.83
CA VAL A 253 7.19 23.75 -6.58
C VAL A 253 7.54 23.27 -7.98
N LEU A 254 7.06 23.95 -9.00
CA LEU A 254 7.47 23.77 -10.39
C LEU A 254 8.50 24.84 -10.75
N THR A 255 9.68 24.44 -11.23
CA THR A 255 10.69 25.39 -11.74
C THR A 255 10.66 25.43 -13.26
N ASN A 256 11.16 26.52 -13.86
CA ASN A 256 11.38 26.56 -15.31
C ASN A 256 12.72 25.92 -15.75
N HIS A 257 13.35 25.14 -14.86
CA HIS A 257 14.57 24.42 -15.17
C HIS A 257 14.28 23.21 -16.07
N SER A 258 15.11 23.03 -17.11
CA SER A 258 15.12 21.85 -17.97
C SER A 258 16.45 21.79 -18.70
N SER A 259 16.98 20.58 -18.90
CA SER A 259 18.16 20.32 -19.70
C SER A 259 17.95 20.61 -21.19
N HIS A 260 16.69 20.75 -21.62
CA HIS A 260 16.25 20.99 -22.99
C HIS A 260 15.79 22.43 -23.23
N ARG A 261 15.79 22.84 -24.51
CA ARG A 261 15.11 24.09 -24.91
C ARG A 261 13.66 23.75 -25.19
N GLY A 262 12.73 24.57 -24.70
CA GLY A 262 11.31 24.33 -24.91
C GLY A 262 10.44 25.26 -24.11
N VAL A 263 9.23 24.79 -23.84
CA VAL A 263 8.27 25.39 -22.93
C VAL A 263 7.93 24.43 -21.80
N ILE A 264 7.66 25.00 -20.64
CA ILE A 264 7.07 24.32 -19.49
C ILE A 264 5.69 24.93 -19.31
N THR A 265 4.69 24.08 -19.09
CA THR A 265 3.32 24.48 -18.78
C THR A 265 2.94 24.06 -17.37
N ALA A 266 1.95 24.74 -16.79
CA ALA A 266 1.49 24.53 -15.43
C ALA A 266 0.00 24.83 -15.35
N ASP A 267 -0.71 24.13 -14.49
CA ASP A 267 -2.16 24.26 -14.29
C ASP A 267 -2.42 24.15 -12.77
N ALA A 268 -3.12 23.09 -12.32
CA ALA A 268 -3.39 22.85 -10.90
C ALA A 268 -2.57 21.69 -10.29
N VAL A 269 -2.55 21.64 -8.95
CA VAL A 269 -2.03 20.53 -8.13
C VAL A 269 -3.09 20.06 -7.16
N ARG A 270 -3.28 18.75 -7.06
CA ARG A 270 -4.28 18.07 -6.22
C ARG A 270 -3.60 17.19 -5.18
N PHE A 271 -4.00 17.35 -3.93
CA PHE A 271 -3.52 16.61 -2.76
C PHE A 271 -4.66 15.78 -2.19
N GLY A 272 -4.52 14.45 -2.22
CA GLY A 272 -5.50 13.50 -1.73
C GLY A 272 -6.46 12.96 -2.79
N GLY A 273 -7.15 11.86 -2.45
CA GLY A 273 -8.09 11.16 -3.33
C GLY A 273 -9.51 11.73 -3.31
N GLY A 274 -9.94 12.28 -2.18
CA GLY A 274 -11.21 12.99 -2.03
C GLY A 274 -12.46 12.11 -2.04
N MET A 275 -13.60 12.78 -1.84
CA MET A 275 -14.94 12.18 -1.95
C MET A 275 -15.47 12.26 -3.38
N GLY A 276 -16.35 11.32 -3.73
CA GLY A 276 -17.10 11.34 -4.98
C GLY A 276 -17.97 12.59 -5.12
N ASN A 277 -17.83 13.29 -6.25
CA ASN A 277 -18.42 14.60 -6.48
C ASN A 277 -19.27 14.70 -7.75
N ILE A 278 -19.41 13.62 -8.52
CA ILE A 278 -20.24 13.57 -9.73
C ILE A 278 -21.69 13.21 -9.36
N VAL A 279 -22.65 14.05 -9.77
CA VAL A 279 -24.07 13.86 -9.46
C VAL A 279 -24.73 12.89 -10.44
N ARG A 280 -25.41 11.87 -9.89
CA ARG A 280 -26.32 10.97 -10.60
C ARG A 280 -27.63 10.88 -9.84
N GLY A 281 -28.77 11.00 -10.54
CA GLY A 281 -30.08 10.89 -9.88
C GLY A 281 -30.36 11.93 -8.79
N GLY A 282 -29.68 13.08 -8.83
CA GLY A 282 -29.81 14.14 -7.83
C GLY A 282 -28.85 14.05 -6.63
N THR A 283 -28.05 12.98 -6.50
CA THR A 283 -27.07 12.83 -5.41
C THR A 283 -25.69 12.37 -5.91
N THR A 284 -24.66 12.52 -5.07
CA THR A 284 -23.39 11.80 -5.24
C THR A 284 -23.50 10.40 -4.63
N SER A 285 -22.47 9.55 -4.81
CA SER A 285 -22.43 8.23 -4.18
C SER A 285 -22.36 8.28 -2.64
N GLY A 286 -21.86 9.39 -2.08
CA GLY A 286 -21.56 9.53 -0.65
C GLY A 286 -20.30 8.78 -0.20
N LEU A 287 -19.52 8.24 -1.15
CA LEU A 287 -18.34 7.41 -0.87
C LEU A 287 -17.03 8.11 -1.29
N PRO A 288 -15.88 7.66 -0.75
CA PRO A 288 -14.58 8.08 -1.23
C PRO A 288 -14.44 7.77 -2.72
N ARG A 289 -13.82 8.65 -3.50
CA ARG A 289 -13.75 8.53 -4.97
C ARG A 289 -13.09 7.24 -5.46
N THR A 290 -12.14 6.72 -4.67
CA THR A 290 -11.49 5.42 -4.92
C THR A 290 -12.47 4.23 -4.96
N LEU A 291 -13.63 4.34 -4.31
CA LEU A 291 -14.65 3.30 -4.30
C LEU A 291 -15.68 3.45 -5.43
N GLU A 292 -15.64 4.53 -6.20
CA GLU A 292 -16.55 4.74 -7.33
C GLU A 292 -16.07 4.02 -8.59
N GLY A 293 -17.01 3.76 -9.51
CA GLY A 293 -16.70 3.26 -10.85
C GLY A 293 -15.81 4.21 -11.66
N ALA A 294 -15.07 3.67 -12.61
CA ALA A 294 -14.09 4.38 -13.43
C ALA A 294 -14.70 5.55 -14.22
N ARG A 295 -15.98 5.45 -14.59
CA ARG A 295 -16.72 6.52 -15.28
C ARG A 295 -16.59 7.88 -14.59
N TYR A 296 -16.83 7.92 -13.27
CA TYR A 296 -16.88 9.17 -12.53
C TYR A 296 -15.48 9.79 -12.40
N TYR A 297 -14.47 8.93 -12.19
CA TYR A 297 -13.08 9.37 -12.20
C TYR A 297 -12.63 9.83 -13.58
N ALA A 298 -13.06 9.18 -14.66
CA ALA A 298 -12.75 9.62 -16.03
C ALA A 298 -13.26 11.03 -16.29
N GLN A 299 -14.49 11.37 -15.85
CA GLN A 299 -14.99 12.74 -15.92
C GLN A 299 -14.15 13.70 -15.07
N TRP A 300 -13.87 13.33 -13.82
CA TRP A 300 -13.07 14.14 -12.91
C TRP A 300 -11.63 14.37 -13.40
N ALA A 301 -11.07 13.42 -14.14
CA ALA A 301 -9.76 13.47 -14.76
C ALA A 301 -9.77 14.15 -16.15
N GLY A 302 -10.90 14.71 -16.57
CA GLY A 302 -11.03 15.50 -17.79
C GLY A 302 -11.11 14.70 -19.08
N ALA A 303 -11.45 13.40 -19.01
CA ALA A 303 -11.63 12.59 -20.19
C ALA A 303 -12.77 13.15 -21.08
N PRO A 304 -12.64 13.07 -22.42
CA PRO A 304 -13.71 13.44 -23.35
C PRO A 304 -15.00 12.65 -23.10
N TRP A 305 -16.14 13.23 -23.47
CA TRP A 305 -17.46 12.65 -23.17
C TRP A 305 -17.66 11.24 -23.74
N ASP A 306 -17.15 10.95 -24.93
CA ASP A 306 -17.20 9.64 -25.57
C ASP A 306 -16.34 8.57 -24.86
N ILE A 307 -15.39 9.00 -24.03
CA ILE A 307 -14.61 8.15 -23.12
C ILE A 307 -15.33 7.95 -21.79
N VAL A 308 -15.94 9.02 -21.26
CA VAL A 308 -16.73 9.01 -20.02
C VAL A 308 -18.02 8.18 -20.19
N SER A 309 -18.65 8.23 -21.37
CA SER A 309 -19.93 7.59 -21.60
C SER A 309 -20.15 7.16 -23.05
N LYS A 310 -20.12 5.84 -23.29
CA LYS A 310 -20.58 5.25 -24.56
C LYS A 310 -22.10 5.20 -24.66
N SER A 311 -22.79 5.14 -23.52
CA SER A 311 -24.25 5.12 -23.45
C SER A 311 -24.89 6.52 -23.50
N ASN A 312 -24.09 7.58 -23.66
CA ASN A 312 -24.52 8.97 -23.63
C ASN A 312 -25.36 9.31 -22.38
N GLY A 313 -24.87 8.96 -21.20
CA GLY A 313 -25.51 9.25 -19.92
C GLY A 313 -26.47 8.17 -19.42
N SER A 314 -26.93 7.26 -20.27
CA SER A 314 -28.10 6.41 -19.96
C SER A 314 -27.84 5.17 -19.11
N ASN A 315 -26.60 4.67 -19.06
CA ASN A 315 -26.24 3.43 -18.36
C ASN A 315 -24.83 3.49 -17.77
N ASP A 316 -24.74 3.85 -16.48
CA ASP A 316 -23.48 3.98 -15.74
C ASP A 316 -22.71 2.67 -15.60
N TYR A 317 -23.40 1.54 -15.50
CA TYR A 317 -22.74 0.24 -15.35
C TYR A 317 -21.96 -0.12 -16.61
N ASN A 318 -22.62 0.02 -17.77
CA ASN A 318 -21.96 -0.19 -19.06
C ASN A 318 -20.86 0.85 -19.27
N ASP A 319 -21.09 2.10 -18.89
CA ASP A 319 -20.08 3.15 -19.04
C ASP A 319 -18.87 2.94 -18.14
N ASP A 320 -19.04 2.50 -16.89
CA ASP A 320 -17.96 2.15 -15.98
C ASP A 320 -17.06 1.05 -16.55
N ILE A 321 -17.65 -0.06 -17.04
CA ILE A 321 -16.90 -1.15 -17.67
C ILE A 321 -16.11 -0.67 -18.89
N ASN A 322 -16.70 0.22 -19.70
CA ASN A 322 -16.07 0.71 -20.92
C ASN A 322 -15.00 1.79 -20.64
N ALA A 323 -15.24 2.69 -19.69
CA ALA A 323 -14.39 3.84 -19.39
C ALA A 323 -12.96 3.41 -19.01
N ARG A 324 -12.78 2.26 -18.36
CA ARG A 324 -11.46 1.72 -17.99
C ARG A 324 -10.55 1.53 -19.20
N SER A 325 -11.03 0.77 -20.18
CA SER A 325 -10.32 0.51 -21.43
C SER A 325 -10.19 1.78 -22.27
N LEU A 326 -11.26 2.57 -22.37
CA LEU A 326 -11.27 3.77 -23.22
C LEU A 326 -10.35 4.86 -22.69
N MET A 327 -10.26 5.03 -21.37
CA MET A 327 -9.32 5.98 -20.77
C MET A 327 -7.87 5.53 -20.99
N THR A 328 -7.61 4.21 -20.95
CA THR A 328 -6.32 3.63 -21.33
C THR A 328 -5.97 3.96 -22.78
N ASN A 329 -6.87 3.70 -23.73
CA ASN A 329 -6.64 4.00 -25.15
C ASN A 329 -6.49 5.52 -25.40
N TRP A 330 -7.29 6.36 -24.74
CA TRP A 330 -7.20 7.81 -24.84
C TRP A 330 -5.83 8.34 -24.39
N LEU A 331 -5.32 7.81 -23.26
CA LEU A 331 -3.98 8.15 -22.80
C LEU A 331 -2.91 7.63 -23.76
N ALA A 332 -3.09 6.40 -24.26
CA ALA A 332 -2.11 5.72 -25.08
C ALA A 332 -2.00 6.24 -26.51
N ALA A 333 -3.11 6.68 -27.11
CA ALA A 333 -3.18 7.02 -28.52
C ALA A 333 -2.19 8.13 -28.92
N GLY A 334 -1.52 7.92 -30.04
CA GLY A 334 -0.42 8.75 -30.55
C GLY A 334 0.95 8.47 -29.91
N SER A 335 1.08 7.38 -29.14
CA SER A 335 2.37 6.86 -28.65
C SER A 335 3.00 5.90 -29.67
N THR A 336 4.14 5.29 -29.31
CA THR A 336 4.82 4.29 -30.14
C THR A 336 4.10 2.94 -30.21
N TYR A 337 3.19 2.65 -29.26
CA TYR A 337 2.45 1.38 -29.21
C TYR A 337 1.03 1.50 -29.77
N VAL A 338 0.39 2.65 -29.57
CA VAL A 338 -0.99 2.90 -30.00
C VAL A 338 -1.02 4.12 -30.93
N PRO A 339 -1.22 3.94 -32.25
CA PRO A 339 -1.28 5.04 -33.20
C PRO A 339 -2.52 5.93 -32.99
N GLY A 340 -2.59 7.04 -33.73
CA GLY A 340 -3.74 7.93 -33.73
C GLY A 340 -3.53 9.21 -32.92
N LYS A 341 -4.64 9.78 -32.41
CA LYS A 341 -4.64 11.07 -31.69
C LYS A 341 -5.13 10.85 -30.26
N GLY A 342 -4.25 11.07 -29.29
CA GLY A 342 -4.54 11.00 -27.86
C GLY A 342 -3.50 11.73 -27.04
N LYS A 343 -3.22 11.24 -25.83
CA LYS A 343 -2.26 11.87 -24.89
C LYS A 343 -0.84 11.31 -24.98
N LYS A 344 -0.56 10.37 -25.89
CA LYS A 344 0.79 9.86 -26.22
C LYS A 344 1.57 9.23 -25.05
N VAL A 345 0.88 8.75 -24.02
CA VAL A 345 1.53 7.98 -22.95
C VAL A 345 1.84 6.58 -23.48
N PRO A 346 3.08 6.08 -23.44
CA PRO A 346 3.43 4.81 -24.07
C PRO A 346 3.00 3.60 -23.21
N ILE A 347 1.69 3.39 -23.02
CA ILE A 347 1.16 2.27 -22.23
C ILE A 347 1.43 0.96 -22.97
N ASP A 348 2.13 0.02 -22.33
CA ASP A 348 2.52 -1.27 -22.88
C ASP A 348 1.46 -2.36 -22.62
N LEU A 349 0.73 -2.26 -21.50
CA LEU A 349 -0.08 -3.35 -20.94
C LEU A 349 -1.29 -2.82 -20.16
N SER A 350 -2.40 -3.54 -20.22
CA SER A 350 -3.62 -3.26 -19.46
C SER A 350 -4.10 -4.48 -18.66
N LEU A 351 -4.27 -4.34 -17.34
CA LEU A 351 -4.67 -5.45 -16.46
C LEU A 351 -5.84 -5.08 -15.53
N ALA A 352 -6.91 -5.86 -15.58
CA ALA A 352 -8.04 -5.78 -14.66
C ALA A 352 -7.94 -6.86 -13.59
N ILE A 353 -7.97 -6.47 -12.31
CA ILE A 353 -7.96 -7.41 -11.17
C ILE A 353 -9.37 -7.52 -10.59
N HIS A 354 -9.96 -8.70 -10.70
CA HIS A 354 -11.30 -9.03 -10.21
C HIS A 354 -11.23 -10.19 -9.21
N SER A 355 -12.33 -10.43 -8.52
CA SER A 355 -12.56 -11.65 -7.76
C SER A 355 -13.94 -12.16 -8.15
N ASP A 356 -14.04 -13.34 -8.76
CA ASP A 356 -15.27 -13.79 -9.41
C ASP A 356 -16.33 -14.24 -8.40
N ALA A 357 -17.49 -14.65 -8.90
CA ALA A 357 -18.54 -15.33 -8.17
C ALA A 357 -18.52 -16.85 -8.43
N GLY A 358 -19.09 -17.61 -7.49
CA GLY A 358 -19.22 -19.06 -7.58
C GLY A 358 -18.80 -19.78 -6.31
N ILE A 359 -19.33 -20.98 -6.11
CA ILE A 359 -19.04 -21.83 -4.95
C ILE A 359 -18.53 -23.20 -5.40
N ALA A 360 -17.61 -23.79 -4.64
CA ALA A 360 -17.16 -25.15 -4.89
C ALA A 360 -18.09 -26.17 -4.19
N PRO A 361 -18.66 -27.17 -4.90
CA PRO A 361 -19.64 -28.09 -4.31
C PRO A 361 -19.15 -28.94 -3.13
N ASN A 362 -17.84 -29.16 -3.03
CA ASN A 362 -17.20 -30.01 -2.04
C ASN A 362 -16.41 -29.23 -0.98
N GLY A 363 -16.59 -27.91 -0.89
CA GLY A 363 -15.79 -27.08 0.00
C GLY A 363 -14.31 -27.03 -0.38
N SER A 364 -13.96 -27.22 -1.65
CA SER A 364 -12.62 -26.90 -2.15
C SER A 364 -12.50 -25.41 -2.53
N TYR A 365 -11.36 -25.04 -3.13
CA TYR A 365 -11.18 -23.70 -3.69
C TYR A 365 -11.90 -23.58 -5.04
N VAL A 366 -12.47 -22.43 -5.36
CA VAL A 366 -12.91 -22.13 -6.74
C VAL A 366 -11.68 -21.72 -7.56
N GLY A 367 -10.87 -20.82 -7.00
CA GLY A 367 -9.58 -20.48 -7.54
C GLY A 367 -9.60 -19.62 -8.80
N THR A 368 -8.46 -19.56 -9.47
CA THR A 368 -8.14 -18.47 -10.40
C THR A 368 -8.64 -18.72 -11.83
N LEU A 369 -9.12 -17.67 -12.50
CA LEU A 369 -9.55 -17.67 -13.91
C LEU A 369 -8.88 -16.51 -14.65
N GLY A 370 -8.37 -16.78 -15.85
CA GLY A 370 -7.87 -15.76 -16.76
C GLY A 370 -8.83 -15.57 -17.92
N ILE A 371 -9.12 -14.31 -18.27
CA ILE A 371 -9.99 -13.99 -19.40
C ILE A 371 -9.24 -13.08 -20.36
N TYR A 372 -9.34 -13.38 -21.65
CA TYR A 372 -8.81 -12.60 -22.76
C TYR A 372 -9.84 -12.56 -23.89
N THR A 373 -9.60 -11.76 -24.93
CA THR A 373 -10.43 -11.76 -26.14
C THR A 373 -9.53 -11.91 -27.36
N THR A 374 -9.79 -12.86 -28.26
CA THR A 374 -9.15 -12.94 -29.59
C THR A 374 -10.11 -13.06 -30.76
N GLN A 375 -11.35 -13.50 -30.56
CA GLN A 375 -12.30 -13.77 -31.67
C GLN A 375 -13.29 -12.65 -31.97
N GLU A 376 -13.53 -11.75 -31.01
CA GLU A 376 -14.65 -10.79 -31.02
C GLU A 376 -14.16 -9.33 -30.89
N GLY A 377 -12.92 -9.09 -31.32
CA GLY A 377 -12.27 -7.78 -31.41
C GLY A 377 -11.32 -7.76 -32.61
N ASP A 378 -10.56 -6.67 -32.81
CA ASP A 378 -9.60 -6.60 -33.91
C ASP A 378 -8.53 -7.69 -33.74
N ASP A 379 -8.19 -8.42 -34.80
CA ASP A 379 -7.18 -9.49 -34.73
C ASP A 379 -5.80 -8.98 -34.30
N HIS A 380 -5.60 -7.66 -34.40
CA HIS A 380 -4.38 -6.94 -34.04
C HIS A 380 -4.68 -5.82 -33.02
N LEU A 381 -3.63 -5.42 -32.31
CA LEU A 381 -3.56 -4.38 -31.30
C LEU A 381 -2.59 -3.31 -31.80
N GLY A 382 -2.89 -2.03 -31.56
CA GLY A 382 -1.97 -0.92 -31.78
C GLY A 382 -1.20 -0.97 -33.10
N GLU A 383 0.13 -0.91 -33.03
CA GLU A 383 1.08 -1.06 -34.15
C GLU A 383 1.19 -2.52 -34.68
N ASP A 384 0.06 -3.07 -35.12
CA ASP A 384 -0.10 -4.37 -35.79
C ASP A 384 0.37 -5.58 -34.96
N LEU A 385 0.32 -5.46 -33.62
CA LEU A 385 0.67 -6.53 -32.70
C LEU A 385 -0.47 -7.56 -32.64
N SER A 386 -0.19 -8.84 -32.84
CA SER A 386 -1.21 -9.90 -32.76
C SER A 386 -1.92 -9.88 -31.40
N ARG A 387 -3.26 -9.86 -31.39
CA ARG A 387 -4.04 -9.90 -30.13
C ARG A 387 -3.81 -11.20 -29.33
N SER A 388 -3.29 -12.26 -29.96
CA SER A 388 -2.94 -13.51 -29.30
C SER A 388 -1.93 -13.36 -28.15
N VAL A 389 -1.15 -12.27 -28.11
CA VAL A 389 -0.23 -12.00 -26.99
C VAL A 389 -0.97 -11.83 -25.65
N SER A 390 -2.23 -11.39 -25.68
CA SER A 390 -3.11 -11.32 -24.50
C SER A 390 -3.46 -12.70 -23.94
N LYS A 391 -3.58 -13.71 -24.82
CA LYS A 391 -3.77 -15.11 -24.41
C LYS A 391 -2.55 -15.61 -23.65
N THR A 392 -1.35 -15.37 -24.18
CA THR A 392 -0.09 -15.77 -23.52
C THR A 392 0.06 -15.11 -22.15
N LEU A 393 -0.29 -13.82 -22.03
CA LEU A 393 -0.34 -13.14 -20.75
C LEU A 393 -1.27 -13.86 -19.76
N ALA A 394 -2.50 -14.17 -20.18
CA ALA A 394 -3.50 -14.82 -19.33
C ALA A 394 -3.09 -16.25 -18.91
N GLU A 395 -2.50 -17.03 -19.81
CA GLU A 395 -1.97 -18.37 -19.52
C GLU A 395 -0.81 -18.32 -18.51
N ASN A 396 0.13 -17.39 -18.70
CA ASN A 396 1.23 -17.17 -17.78
C ASN A 396 0.74 -16.71 -16.40
N MET A 397 -0.26 -15.83 -16.35
CA MET A 397 -0.81 -15.30 -15.10
C MET A 397 -1.46 -16.40 -14.26
N VAL A 398 -2.33 -17.22 -14.87
CA VAL A 398 -3.03 -18.30 -14.16
C VAL A 398 -2.04 -19.38 -13.69
N SER A 399 -1.10 -19.79 -14.56
CA SER A 399 -0.14 -20.84 -14.24
C SER A 399 0.86 -20.43 -13.15
N ASN A 400 1.43 -19.22 -13.25
CA ASN A 400 2.39 -18.72 -12.25
C ASN A 400 1.73 -18.47 -10.90
N LEU A 401 0.50 -17.94 -10.88
CA LEU A 401 -0.22 -17.68 -9.64
C LEU A 401 -0.55 -18.97 -8.89
N LYS A 402 -1.00 -20.02 -9.59
CA LYS A 402 -1.12 -21.34 -8.98
C LYS A 402 0.21 -21.82 -8.41
N LYS A 403 1.28 -21.78 -9.21
CA LYS A 403 2.59 -22.26 -8.79
C LYS A 403 3.06 -21.55 -7.51
N ASP A 404 3.00 -20.23 -7.46
CA ASP A 404 3.48 -19.45 -6.33
C ASP A 404 2.62 -19.68 -5.07
N ILE A 405 1.29 -19.76 -5.20
CA ILE A 405 0.38 -20.05 -4.08
C ILE A 405 0.64 -21.46 -3.53
N ASP A 406 0.72 -22.47 -4.40
CA ASP A 406 0.98 -23.86 -4.02
C ASP A 406 2.31 -23.97 -3.27
N GLN A 407 3.35 -23.28 -3.77
CA GLN A 407 4.69 -23.31 -3.18
C GLN A 407 4.78 -22.61 -1.82
N VAL A 408 4.13 -21.45 -1.67
CA VAL A 408 4.24 -20.66 -0.44
C VAL A 408 3.34 -21.21 0.67
N PHE A 409 2.13 -21.65 0.35
CA PHE A 409 1.15 -22.07 1.35
C PHE A 409 1.03 -23.60 1.47
N HIS A 410 1.75 -24.35 0.65
CA HIS A 410 1.72 -25.82 0.65
C HIS A 410 0.30 -26.38 0.47
N ILE A 411 -0.49 -25.72 -0.38
CA ILE A 411 -1.85 -26.11 -0.75
C ILE A 411 -1.91 -26.55 -2.21
N ASN A 412 -3.03 -27.17 -2.62
CA ASN A 412 -3.35 -27.36 -4.03
C ASN A 412 -4.41 -26.32 -4.42
N TRP A 413 -3.96 -25.16 -4.86
CA TRP A 413 -4.81 -24.08 -5.34
C TRP A 413 -5.46 -24.45 -6.67
N ASN A 414 -6.76 -24.21 -6.78
CA ASN A 414 -7.48 -24.56 -8.01
C ASN A 414 -7.24 -23.49 -9.09
N THR A 415 -7.13 -23.94 -10.33
CA THR A 415 -7.21 -23.08 -11.50
C THR A 415 -8.41 -23.50 -12.33
N ARG A 416 -9.14 -22.50 -12.81
CA ARG A 416 -10.19 -22.65 -13.80
C ARG A 416 -9.56 -22.49 -15.19
N SER A 417 -10.39 -22.40 -16.23
CA SER A 417 -9.88 -22.25 -17.60
C SER A 417 -9.23 -20.89 -17.84
N VAL A 418 -8.47 -20.77 -18.94
CA VAL A 418 -8.14 -19.48 -19.55
C VAL A 418 -9.13 -19.28 -20.70
N ARG A 419 -10.03 -18.30 -20.59
CA ARG A 419 -11.21 -18.18 -21.45
C ARG A 419 -11.07 -17.06 -22.47
N ASP A 420 -11.23 -17.39 -23.75
CA ASP A 420 -11.49 -16.42 -24.81
C ASP A 420 -12.96 -15.99 -24.73
N ARG A 421 -13.22 -14.81 -24.20
CA ARG A 421 -14.58 -14.27 -24.03
C ARG A 421 -14.60 -12.77 -24.31
N ASN A 422 -15.74 -12.33 -24.81
CA ASN A 422 -15.93 -10.96 -25.23
C ASN A 422 -16.31 -10.03 -24.06
N TYR A 423 -15.32 -9.67 -23.25
CA TYR A 423 -15.47 -8.66 -22.19
C TYR A 423 -14.84 -7.35 -22.60
N SER A 424 -15.44 -6.22 -22.21
CA SER A 424 -14.97 -4.91 -22.67
C SER A 424 -13.55 -4.58 -22.22
N GLU A 425 -13.19 -5.04 -21.01
CA GLU A 425 -11.86 -4.84 -20.40
C GLU A 425 -10.73 -5.60 -21.13
N THR A 426 -11.06 -6.51 -22.05
CA THR A 426 -10.10 -7.29 -22.85
C THR A 426 -10.31 -7.14 -24.36
N ARG A 427 -11.51 -6.76 -24.80
CA ARG A 427 -11.83 -6.46 -26.21
C ARG A 427 -11.36 -5.06 -26.60
N LEU A 428 -11.67 -4.05 -25.78
CA LEU A 428 -11.47 -2.65 -26.18
C LEU A 428 -10.02 -2.14 -26.06
N PRO A 429 -9.17 -2.58 -25.12
CA PRO A 429 -7.81 -2.06 -25.06
C PRO A 429 -7.06 -2.29 -26.38
N ASP A 430 -6.33 -1.26 -26.82
CA ASP A 430 -5.47 -1.30 -28.01
C ASP A 430 -4.06 -1.83 -27.70
N VAL A 431 -3.88 -2.38 -26.50
CA VAL A 431 -2.65 -2.95 -25.95
C VAL A 431 -2.95 -4.35 -25.40
N PRO A 432 -1.94 -5.21 -25.18
CA PRO A 432 -2.11 -6.48 -24.48
C PRO A 432 -2.95 -6.32 -23.21
N SER A 433 -3.96 -7.17 -23.06
CA SER A 433 -4.94 -7.02 -21.99
C SER A 433 -5.56 -8.32 -21.51
N MET A 434 -5.87 -8.38 -20.21
CA MET A 434 -6.59 -9.49 -19.60
C MET A 434 -7.42 -9.04 -18.39
N ILE A 435 -8.42 -9.84 -18.04
CA ILE A 435 -9.01 -9.85 -16.69
C ILE A 435 -8.42 -11.05 -15.94
N LEU A 436 -7.93 -10.79 -14.73
CA LEU A 436 -7.58 -11.81 -13.76
C LEU A 436 -8.65 -11.88 -12.69
N GLU A 437 -9.40 -12.97 -12.68
CA GLU A 437 -10.25 -13.35 -11.56
C GLU A 437 -9.40 -14.10 -10.55
N THR A 438 -8.91 -13.42 -9.50
CA THR A 438 -7.89 -13.98 -8.59
C THR A 438 -8.40 -15.22 -7.86
N MET A 439 -9.65 -15.19 -7.43
CA MET A 439 -10.34 -16.20 -6.63
C MET A 439 -11.86 -15.94 -6.66
N SER A 440 -12.68 -16.75 -6.00
CA SER A 440 -14.11 -16.44 -5.82
C SER A 440 -14.40 -15.76 -4.48
N HIS A 441 -14.98 -14.56 -4.51
CA HIS A 441 -15.41 -13.88 -3.27
C HIS A 441 -16.73 -14.43 -2.70
N GLN A 442 -17.42 -15.32 -3.43
CA GLN A 442 -18.60 -16.04 -2.92
C GLN A 442 -18.25 -17.38 -2.25
N ASN A 443 -17.02 -17.88 -2.42
CA ASN A 443 -16.59 -19.14 -1.83
C ASN A 443 -15.89 -18.90 -0.50
N PHE A 444 -16.46 -19.43 0.60
CA PHE A 444 -15.90 -19.23 1.94
C PHE A 444 -14.44 -19.69 2.05
N ASN A 445 -14.07 -20.83 1.46
CA ASN A 445 -12.69 -21.33 1.52
C ASN A 445 -11.68 -20.46 0.75
N ASP A 446 -12.09 -19.84 -0.35
CA ASP A 446 -11.26 -18.85 -1.03
C ASP A 446 -11.11 -17.62 -0.12
N MET A 447 -12.21 -17.14 0.48
CA MET A 447 -12.21 -15.96 1.37
C MET A 447 -11.42 -16.15 2.66
N LYS A 448 -11.30 -17.37 3.20
CA LYS A 448 -10.40 -17.66 4.34
C LYS A 448 -8.96 -17.25 4.04
N LEU A 449 -8.49 -17.53 2.82
CA LEU A 449 -7.18 -17.08 2.35
C LEU A 449 -7.23 -15.61 1.91
N GLY A 450 -8.24 -15.26 1.11
CA GLY A 450 -8.35 -13.94 0.49
C GLY A 450 -8.33 -12.80 1.49
N GLN A 451 -8.96 -12.95 2.66
CA GLN A 451 -8.97 -11.90 3.68
C GLN A 451 -7.63 -11.76 4.42
N ASP A 452 -6.74 -12.76 4.35
CA ASP A 452 -5.43 -12.71 5.01
C ASP A 452 -4.45 -11.83 4.19
N PRO A 453 -3.86 -10.78 4.79
CA PRO A 453 -2.89 -9.92 4.11
C PRO A 453 -1.68 -10.65 3.52
N ASN A 454 -1.24 -11.75 4.14
CA ASN A 454 -0.12 -12.55 3.64
C ASN A 454 -0.45 -13.23 2.31
N PHE A 455 -1.70 -13.68 2.12
CA PHE A 455 -2.17 -14.20 0.83
C PHE A 455 -2.18 -13.10 -0.24
N LYS A 456 -2.71 -11.92 0.11
CA LYS A 456 -2.75 -10.76 -0.79
C LYS A 456 -1.35 -10.35 -1.27
N PHE A 457 -0.35 -10.38 -0.38
CA PHE A 457 1.05 -10.12 -0.73
C PHE A 457 1.58 -11.15 -1.75
N VAL A 458 1.34 -12.45 -1.54
CA VAL A 458 1.81 -13.51 -2.45
C VAL A 458 1.13 -13.40 -3.81
N VAL A 459 -0.19 -13.17 -3.85
CA VAL A 459 -0.95 -12.95 -5.09
C VAL A 459 -0.38 -11.75 -5.84
N ALA A 460 -0.21 -10.60 -5.18
CA ALA A 460 0.34 -9.40 -5.80
C ALA A 460 1.77 -9.63 -6.31
N ARG A 461 2.62 -10.33 -5.53
CA ARG A 461 4.00 -10.66 -5.95
C ARG A 461 4.00 -11.57 -7.18
N SER A 462 3.14 -12.58 -7.24
CA SER A 462 3.01 -13.45 -8.42
C SER A 462 2.58 -12.68 -9.67
N ILE A 463 1.63 -11.75 -9.53
CA ILE A 463 1.17 -10.90 -10.64
C ILE A 463 2.30 -10.01 -11.13
N TYR A 464 2.99 -9.32 -10.21
CA TYR A 464 4.16 -8.50 -10.53
C TYR A 464 5.25 -9.31 -11.28
N LYS A 465 5.63 -10.50 -10.76
CA LYS A 465 6.64 -11.34 -11.41
C LYS A 465 6.23 -11.75 -12.82
N THR A 466 4.94 -12.03 -13.02
CA THR A 466 4.41 -12.38 -14.34
C THR A 466 4.47 -11.20 -15.30
N ILE A 467 4.06 -10.01 -14.86
CA ILE A 467 4.15 -8.78 -15.66
C ILE A 467 5.60 -8.50 -16.06
N LEU A 468 6.53 -8.54 -15.10
CA LEU A 468 7.95 -8.32 -15.37
C LEU A 468 8.50 -9.27 -16.45
N ARG A 469 8.22 -10.56 -16.34
CA ARG A 469 8.67 -11.57 -17.31
C ARG A 469 8.01 -11.38 -18.67
N TYR A 470 6.72 -11.04 -18.66
CA TYR A 470 5.95 -10.80 -19.88
C TYR A 470 6.50 -9.59 -20.63
N GLU A 471 6.66 -8.45 -19.96
CA GLU A 471 7.22 -7.24 -20.54
C GLU A 471 8.65 -7.48 -21.05
N ALA A 472 9.50 -8.14 -20.27
CA ALA A 472 10.84 -8.49 -20.71
C ALA A 472 10.84 -9.36 -21.99
N SER A 473 9.91 -10.31 -22.10
CA SER A 473 9.72 -11.10 -23.32
C SER A 473 9.20 -10.26 -24.49
N MET A 474 8.25 -9.35 -24.25
CA MET A 474 7.65 -8.49 -25.27
C MET A 474 8.65 -7.50 -25.86
N HIS A 475 9.65 -7.10 -25.08
CA HIS A 475 10.70 -6.16 -25.49
C HIS A 475 12.06 -6.84 -25.77
N ASN A 476 12.13 -8.17 -25.66
CA ASN A 476 13.37 -8.94 -25.82
C ASN A 476 14.53 -8.44 -24.93
N THR A 477 14.21 -8.11 -23.68
CA THR A 477 15.18 -7.67 -22.66
C THR A 477 15.38 -8.76 -21.62
N SER A 478 16.47 -8.67 -20.86
CA SER A 478 16.59 -9.44 -19.62
C SER A 478 15.63 -8.90 -18.55
N TYR A 479 15.48 -9.63 -17.45
CA TYR A 479 14.82 -9.14 -16.25
C TYR A 479 15.54 -9.61 -14.97
N THR A 480 15.24 -8.95 -13.86
CA THR A 480 15.62 -9.32 -12.50
C THR A 480 14.43 -9.04 -11.58
N VAL A 481 14.04 -10.00 -10.75
CA VAL A 481 12.95 -9.80 -9.79
C VAL A 481 13.45 -8.95 -8.62
N GLN A 482 12.62 -8.05 -8.08
CA GLN A 482 12.96 -7.24 -6.91
C GLN A 482 13.15 -8.13 -5.67
N PRO A 483 14.07 -7.78 -4.76
CA PRO A 483 14.35 -8.57 -3.57
C PRO A 483 13.20 -8.54 -2.56
N LEU A 484 13.28 -9.42 -1.56
CA LEU A 484 12.40 -9.38 -0.39
C LEU A 484 12.95 -8.41 0.67
N ALA A 485 12.08 -7.92 1.55
CA ALA A 485 12.45 -7.00 2.62
C ALA A 485 13.54 -7.63 3.53
N PRO A 486 14.55 -6.86 3.96
CA PRO A 486 15.52 -7.34 4.94
C PRO A 486 14.85 -7.80 6.24
N ILE A 487 15.51 -8.68 6.99
CA ILE A 487 15.02 -9.19 8.28
C ILE A 487 16.07 -9.03 9.38
N LEU A 488 15.68 -9.33 10.62
CA LEU A 488 16.55 -9.25 11.80
C LEU A 488 17.17 -7.85 11.99
N PHE A 489 16.42 -6.80 11.62
CA PHE A 489 16.87 -5.42 11.74
C PHE A 489 17.10 -5.07 13.21
N ARG A 490 18.24 -4.45 13.50
CA ARG A 490 18.67 -4.15 14.87
C ARG A 490 19.62 -2.97 14.91
N LEU A 491 19.49 -2.18 15.96
CA LEU A 491 20.34 -1.03 16.25
C LEU A 491 21.23 -1.33 17.46
N LYS A 492 22.49 -0.92 17.39
CA LYS A 492 23.42 -1.02 18.52
C LYS A 492 24.17 0.29 18.69
N ARG A 493 24.24 0.81 19.92
CA ARG A 493 25.11 1.93 20.23
C ARG A 493 26.57 1.47 20.18
N VAL A 494 27.39 2.18 19.41
CA VAL A 494 28.83 1.86 19.21
C VAL A 494 29.76 3.01 19.61
N GLY A 495 29.19 4.14 20.03
CA GLY A 495 29.91 5.29 20.56
C GLY A 495 28.96 6.28 21.23
N ALA A 496 29.50 7.41 21.71
CA ALA A 496 28.70 8.42 22.41
C ALA A 496 27.57 8.98 21.52
N ASN A 497 27.88 9.28 20.26
CA ASN A 497 26.99 9.86 19.26
C ASN A 497 26.81 8.96 18.02
N LYS A 498 27.07 7.65 18.14
CA LYS A 498 27.08 6.74 16.98
C LYS A 498 26.24 5.50 17.22
N VAL A 499 25.39 5.19 16.25
CA VAL A 499 24.59 3.97 16.21
C VAL A 499 24.99 3.13 15.00
N ARG A 500 25.09 1.82 15.18
CA ARG A 500 25.25 0.86 14.10
C ARG A 500 23.90 0.23 13.79
N LEU A 501 23.53 0.28 12.52
CA LEU A 501 22.39 -0.41 11.94
C LEU A 501 22.88 -1.73 11.37
N GLN A 502 22.17 -2.82 11.62
CA GLN A 502 22.48 -4.15 11.06
C GLN A 502 21.21 -4.88 10.68
N TRP A 503 21.25 -5.63 9.57
CA TRP A 503 20.16 -6.47 9.10
C TRP A 503 20.71 -7.70 8.39
N ASN A 504 19.81 -8.58 7.96
CA ASN A 504 20.13 -9.75 7.18
C ASN A 504 19.40 -9.67 5.83
N ALA A 505 20.12 -10.08 4.77
CA ALA A 505 19.53 -10.31 3.46
C ALA A 505 18.49 -11.44 3.53
N VAL A 506 17.48 -11.38 2.66
CA VAL A 506 16.51 -12.48 2.47
C VAL A 506 16.69 -13.04 1.07
N ASN A 507 16.91 -14.34 0.99
CA ASN A 507 16.88 -15.07 -0.26
C ASN A 507 15.44 -15.55 -0.51
N ASP A 508 14.92 -15.29 -1.70
CA ASP A 508 13.65 -15.87 -2.16
C ASP A 508 13.94 -17.26 -2.73
N PRO A 509 13.53 -18.37 -2.05
CA PRO A 509 13.84 -19.72 -2.51
C PRO A 509 13.18 -20.08 -3.84
N TYR A 510 12.15 -19.32 -4.25
CA TYR A 510 11.40 -19.55 -5.48
C TYR A 510 11.78 -18.59 -6.59
N GLU A 511 12.53 -17.52 -6.31
CA GLU A 511 13.04 -16.56 -7.29
C GLU A 511 14.54 -16.30 -7.17
N PRO A 512 15.39 -17.12 -7.83
CA PRO A 512 16.84 -16.99 -7.76
C PRO A 512 17.41 -15.65 -8.25
N THR A 513 16.65 -14.87 -9.04
CA THR A 513 17.07 -13.53 -9.49
C THR A 513 16.83 -12.45 -8.45
N ALA A 514 16.02 -12.70 -7.42
CA ALA A 514 15.63 -11.73 -6.40
C ALA A 514 16.71 -11.47 -5.33
N VAL A 515 17.99 -11.67 -5.67
CA VAL A 515 19.11 -11.50 -4.75
C VAL A 515 19.39 -10.00 -4.56
N PRO A 516 19.50 -9.52 -3.31
CA PRO A 516 19.86 -8.13 -3.04
C PRO A 516 21.34 -7.86 -3.36
N THR A 517 21.63 -6.70 -3.95
CA THR A 517 23.00 -6.24 -4.25
C THR A 517 23.38 -4.97 -3.49
N SER A 518 22.39 -4.21 -3.01
CA SER A 518 22.56 -3.00 -2.19
C SER A 518 21.33 -2.79 -1.31
N TYR A 519 21.38 -1.76 -0.46
CA TYR A 519 20.27 -1.42 0.44
C TYR A 519 20.10 0.09 0.52
N ASN A 520 18.84 0.58 0.51
CA ASN A 520 18.56 1.97 0.84
C ASN A 520 18.30 2.09 2.33
N VAL A 521 18.99 3.03 2.98
CA VAL A 521 18.80 3.39 4.39
C VAL A 521 18.04 4.70 4.44
N TYR A 522 16.78 4.64 4.89
CA TYR A 522 15.93 5.82 5.06
C TYR A 522 16.01 6.32 6.50
N THR A 523 16.16 7.63 6.68
CA THR A 523 16.29 8.26 8.00
C THR A 523 15.23 9.34 8.21
N ALA A 524 14.56 9.30 9.35
CA ALA A 524 13.71 10.37 9.87
C ALA A 524 14.32 10.92 11.17
N ILE A 525 14.33 12.24 11.34
CA ILE A 525 14.95 12.92 12.49
C ILE A 525 13.94 13.81 13.20
N GLY A 526 13.79 13.64 14.52
CA GLY A 526 12.84 14.39 15.34
C GLY A 526 11.42 14.21 14.83
N ASN A 527 10.76 15.32 14.48
CA ASN A 527 9.40 15.32 13.93
C ASN A 527 9.37 15.27 12.38
N GLY A 528 10.53 15.24 11.72
CA GLY A 528 10.62 15.17 10.27
C GLY A 528 10.18 13.81 9.70
N GLY A 529 9.86 13.82 8.41
CA GLY A 529 9.59 12.62 7.61
C GLY A 529 10.87 11.88 7.24
N PHE A 530 10.71 10.69 6.65
CA PHE A 530 11.84 9.97 6.06
C PHE A 530 12.40 10.73 4.87
N ASP A 531 13.73 10.85 4.83
CA ASP A 531 14.47 11.34 3.66
C ASP A 531 14.27 10.43 2.42
N ASN A 532 14.94 10.78 1.32
CA ASN A 532 14.89 9.97 0.09
C ASN A 532 15.78 8.71 0.17
N GLY A 533 16.44 8.46 1.30
CA GLY A 533 17.33 7.33 1.52
C GLY A 533 18.74 7.53 0.97
N ILE A 534 19.67 6.74 1.51
CA ILE A 534 21.05 6.62 1.02
C ILE A 534 21.29 5.17 0.62
N ASN A 535 21.75 4.93 -0.60
CA ASN A 535 22.10 3.59 -1.06
C ASN A 535 23.49 3.20 -0.57
N ILE A 536 23.61 2.02 0.02
CA ILE A 536 24.87 1.47 0.51
C ILE A 536 25.08 0.03 0.05
N SER A 537 26.35 -0.39 0.03
CA SER A 537 26.74 -1.79 -0.10
C SER A 537 26.85 -2.45 1.27
N GLY A 538 26.32 -3.67 1.41
CA GLY A 538 26.45 -4.48 2.62
C GLY A 538 25.29 -4.34 3.60
N THR A 539 25.29 -5.18 4.63
CA THR A 539 24.16 -5.35 5.56
C THR A 539 24.31 -4.62 6.90
N SER A 540 25.19 -3.61 6.93
CA SER A 540 25.41 -2.77 8.09
C SER A 540 25.96 -1.40 7.69
N CYS A 541 25.57 -0.38 8.44
CA CYS A 541 26.21 0.93 8.40
C CYS A 541 26.23 1.56 9.80
N GLU A 542 27.03 2.61 9.96
CA GLU A 542 27.05 3.41 11.18
C GLU A 542 26.61 4.83 10.87
N ILE A 543 25.71 5.36 11.69
CA ILE A 543 25.13 6.69 11.55
C ILE A 543 25.57 7.52 12.74
N GLU A 544 26.12 8.71 12.44
CA GLU A 544 26.35 9.74 13.45
C GLU A 544 25.03 10.44 13.78
N MET A 545 24.72 10.53 15.07
CA MET A 545 23.49 11.09 15.58
C MET A 545 23.76 12.38 16.34
N GLN A 546 22.91 13.37 16.12
CA GLN A 546 22.85 14.56 16.95
C GLN A 546 22.29 14.21 18.32
N MET A 547 22.96 14.67 19.38
CA MET A 547 22.47 14.50 20.75
C MET A 547 21.11 15.17 20.95
N GLY A 548 20.23 14.53 21.71
CA GLY A 548 18.90 15.05 22.01
C GLY A 548 17.90 15.01 20.84
N LYS A 549 18.23 14.30 19.75
CA LYS A 549 17.32 14.06 18.63
C LYS A 549 17.01 12.58 18.51
N LEU A 550 15.73 12.26 18.31
CA LEU A 550 15.28 10.92 17.97
C LEU A 550 15.56 10.66 16.48
N TYR A 551 16.15 9.51 16.18
CA TYR A 551 16.34 9.01 14.84
C TYR A 551 15.46 7.78 14.65
N SER A 552 14.78 7.68 13.50
CA SER A 552 14.05 6.49 13.09
C SER A 552 14.54 6.05 11.72
N PHE A 553 14.65 4.73 11.54
CA PHE A 553 15.25 4.11 10.37
C PHE A 553 14.35 3.03 9.80
N ARG A 554 14.36 2.87 8.48
CA ARG A 554 13.86 1.69 7.77
C ARG A 554 14.78 1.35 6.62
N ILE A 555 14.85 0.08 6.27
CA ILE A 555 15.76 -0.42 5.24
C ILE A 555 14.95 -1.10 4.13
N THR A 556 15.33 -0.88 2.88
CA THR A 556 14.87 -1.70 1.75
C THR A 556 16.06 -2.39 1.12
N ALA A 557 15.83 -3.56 0.55
CA ALA A 557 16.79 -4.25 -0.29
C ALA A 557 16.62 -3.76 -1.73
N CYS A 558 17.74 -3.64 -2.45
CA CYS A 558 17.75 -3.21 -3.84
C CYS A 558 18.55 -4.17 -4.70
N ASN A 559 18.12 -4.35 -5.94
CA ASN A 559 18.93 -4.91 -7.02
C ASN A 559 18.57 -4.20 -8.34
N ARG A 560 19.13 -4.68 -9.45
CA ARG A 560 18.88 -4.15 -10.80
C ARG A 560 17.40 -4.21 -11.23
N GLY A 561 16.62 -5.08 -10.59
CA GLY A 561 15.20 -5.29 -10.84
C GLY A 561 14.26 -4.38 -10.09
N GLY A 562 14.71 -3.76 -8.99
CA GLY A 562 13.89 -2.88 -8.17
C GLY A 562 14.24 -2.86 -6.69
N GLU A 563 13.29 -2.36 -5.91
CA GLU A 563 13.38 -2.13 -4.47
C GLU A 563 12.32 -2.94 -3.70
N SER A 564 12.69 -3.56 -2.57
CA SER A 564 11.74 -4.32 -1.75
C SER A 564 10.76 -3.43 -0.98
N PHE A 565 9.75 -4.04 -0.35
CA PHE A 565 9.07 -3.41 0.79
C PHE A 565 10.07 -3.10 1.92
N PRO A 566 9.80 -2.10 2.78
CA PRO A 566 10.69 -1.76 3.87
C PRO A 566 10.63 -2.76 5.02
N THR A 567 11.69 -2.78 5.83
CA THR A 567 11.66 -3.34 7.20
C THR A 567 10.63 -2.61 8.06
N GLU A 568 10.40 -3.13 9.27
CA GLU A 568 9.83 -2.33 10.36
C GLU A 568 10.70 -1.09 10.66
N VAL A 569 10.09 -0.07 11.27
CA VAL A 569 10.80 1.14 11.69
C VAL A 569 11.43 0.91 13.06
N LEU A 570 12.74 1.12 13.15
CA LEU A 570 13.49 1.08 14.41
C LEU A 570 14.00 2.47 14.76
N SER A 571 14.13 2.78 16.05
CA SER A 571 14.52 4.10 16.53
C SER A 571 15.70 4.08 17.50
N ALA A 572 16.49 5.14 17.46
CA ALA A 572 17.58 5.38 18.40
C ALA A 572 17.55 6.83 18.90
N TYR A 573 17.93 7.03 20.16
CA TYR A 573 17.99 8.32 20.82
C TYR A 573 19.18 8.35 21.78
N ASN A 574 20.00 9.40 21.72
CA ASN A 574 21.09 9.61 22.67
C ASN A 574 20.83 10.87 23.48
N HIS A 575 20.85 10.73 24.81
CA HIS A 575 20.76 11.86 25.73
C HIS A 575 22.16 12.19 26.27
N PRO A 576 22.57 13.48 26.31
CA PRO A 576 23.92 13.89 26.76
C PRO A 576 24.34 13.29 28.11
N ASP A 577 23.45 13.31 29.08
CA ASP A 577 23.73 12.88 30.46
C ASP A 577 23.33 11.43 30.77
N ALA A 578 22.88 10.66 29.76
CA ALA A 578 22.38 9.31 29.99
C ALA A 578 23.50 8.31 30.25
N LYS A 579 23.42 7.65 31.40
CA LYS A 579 24.29 6.53 31.79
C LYS A 579 23.66 5.17 31.50
N GLN A 580 22.34 5.13 31.36
CA GLN A 580 21.56 3.92 31.16
C GLN A 580 20.97 3.88 29.75
N THR A 581 20.76 2.68 29.22
CA THR A 581 20.20 2.44 27.89
C THR A 581 19.00 1.52 27.97
N VAL A 582 17.90 1.95 27.37
CA VAL A 582 16.68 1.14 27.21
C VAL A 582 16.68 0.53 25.81
N LEU A 583 16.45 -0.78 25.72
CA LEU A 583 16.18 -1.47 24.46
C LEU A 583 14.67 -1.54 24.23
N VAL A 584 14.20 -1.06 23.08
CA VAL A 584 12.82 -1.32 22.62
C VAL A 584 12.83 -2.47 21.61
N VAL A 585 12.04 -3.50 21.86
CA VAL A 585 11.93 -4.69 21.02
C VAL A 585 10.57 -4.67 20.30
N ASN A 586 10.58 -4.61 18.97
CA ASN A 586 9.35 -4.78 18.19
C ASN A 586 8.97 -6.27 18.11
N GLY A 587 8.03 -6.70 18.93
CA GLY A 587 7.43 -8.03 18.88
C GLY A 587 6.13 -8.09 18.07
N PHE A 588 5.60 -6.96 17.58
CA PHE A 588 4.34 -6.92 16.84
C PHE A 588 4.56 -7.05 15.33
N ASN A 589 4.32 -8.25 14.81
CA ASN A 589 4.44 -8.56 13.39
C ASN A 589 3.15 -9.15 12.78
N ARG A 590 2.17 -9.51 13.61
CA ARG A 590 0.92 -10.13 13.16
C ARG A 590 0.19 -9.32 12.10
N LEU A 591 -0.11 -10.01 11.01
CA LEU A 591 -1.09 -9.65 9.99
C LEU A 591 -2.06 -10.83 9.89
N SER A 592 -3.36 -10.59 9.88
CA SER A 592 -4.34 -11.67 9.90
C SER A 592 -5.63 -11.27 9.20
N SER A 593 -6.38 -12.27 8.74
CA SER A 593 -7.80 -12.11 8.43
C SER A 593 -8.60 -11.86 9.72
N PRO A 594 -9.90 -11.50 9.60
CA PRO A 594 -10.80 -11.48 10.75
C PRO A 594 -11.00 -12.88 11.33
N ALA A 595 -11.43 -12.96 12.59
CA ALA A 595 -11.73 -14.23 13.26
C ALA A 595 -12.68 -15.10 12.41
N ILE A 596 -12.25 -16.35 12.19
CA ILE A 596 -12.95 -17.30 11.35
C ILE A 596 -13.86 -18.18 12.21
N ILE A 597 -15.13 -18.30 11.81
CA ILE A 597 -16.03 -19.33 12.27
C ILE A 597 -16.10 -20.39 11.17
N ASP A 598 -15.66 -21.61 11.45
CA ASP A 598 -15.72 -22.73 10.50
C ASP A 598 -16.11 -24.02 11.24
N SER A 599 -17.40 -24.32 11.24
CA SER A 599 -17.99 -25.49 11.89
C SER A 599 -19.11 -26.05 11.02
N ILE A 600 -19.55 -27.29 11.31
CA ILE A 600 -20.61 -27.98 10.53
C ILE A 600 -21.89 -27.12 10.40
N GLY A 601 -22.24 -26.33 11.41
CA GLY A 601 -23.47 -25.53 11.43
C GLY A 601 -23.29 -24.03 11.17
N SER A 602 -22.05 -23.53 11.07
CA SER A 602 -21.78 -22.09 11.02
C SER A 602 -20.45 -21.81 10.30
N GLN A 603 -20.48 -20.96 9.28
CA GLN A 603 -19.31 -20.52 8.50
C GLN A 603 -19.32 -19.00 8.28
N GLY A 604 -18.17 -18.34 8.45
CA GLY A 604 -18.05 -16.91 8.21
C GLY A 604 -16.94 -16.21 8.97
N PHE A 605 -17.04 -14.89 9.01
CA PHE A 605 -16.11 -14.00 9.72
C PHE A 605 -16.81 -13.24 10.84
N ASN A 606 -16.14 -13.12 11.98
CA ASN A 606 -16.63 -12.38 13.15
C ASN A 606 -15.73 -11.16 13.44
N LEU A 607 -16.11 -10.02 12.88
CA LEU A 607 -15.39 -8.75 13.08
C LEU A 607 -15.38 -8.27 14.54
N GLU A 608 -16.38 -8.64 15.36
CA GLU A 608 -16.45 -8.20 16.76
C GLU A 608 -15.44 -8.93 17.65
N ALA A 609 -15.21 -10.22 17.37
CA ALA A 609 -14.27 -11.03 18.13
C ALA A 609 -12.81 -10.62 17.84
N ASP A 610 -12.47 -10.49 16.55
CA ASP A 610 -11.20 -9.97 16.06
C ASP A 610 -11.40 -9.55 14.60
N PRO A 611 -11.31 -8.25 14.25
CA PRO A 611 -11.45 -7.80 12.86
C PRO A 611 -10.21 -8.10 12.00
N GLY A 612 -9.19 -8.71 12.59
CA GLY A 612 -7.92 -8.98 11.94
C GLY A 612 -7.00 -7.76 11.92
N VAL A 613 -5.84 -7.94 11.32
CA VAL A 613 -4.79 -6.92 11.27
C VAL A 613 -4.28 -6.79 9.85
N THR A 614 -4.58 -5.68 9.19
CA THR A 614 -4.15 -5.41 7.81
C THR A 614 -2.76 -4.75 7.75
N TYR A 615 -2.09 -4.79 6.59
CA TYR A 615 -0.85 -4.05 6.36
C TYR A 615 -1.16 -2.57 6.16
N GLY A 616 -0.91 -1.77 7.19
CA GLY A 616 -1.35 -0.38 7.27
C GLY A 616 -2.86 -0.22 7.26
N LYS A 617 -3.36 0.94 6.83
CA LYS A 617 -4.80 1.22 6.78
C LYS A 617 -5.51 0.43 5.68
N THR A 618 -6.84 0.33 5.73
CA THR A 618 -7.69 -0.28 4.68
C THR A 618 -9.08 0.35 4.62
N ILE A 619 -9.76 0.22 3.48
CA ILE A 619 -11.20 0.50 3.29
C ILE A 619 -11.98 -0.73 2.77
N GLY A 620 -11.39 -1.91 2.92
CA GLY A 620 -11.91 -3.14 2.30
C GLY A 620 -13.10 -3.79 3.02
N TRP A 621 -13.54 -3.24 4.15
CA TRP A 621 -14.61 -3.82 4.97
C TRP A 621 -15.97 -3.21 4.64
N SER A 622 -16.99 -4.05 4.51
CA SER A 622 -18.37 -3.60 4.39
C SER A 622 -19.06 -3.50 5.75
N GLY A 623 -18.94 -4.53 6.59
CA GLY A 623 -19.65 -4.63 7.86
C GLY A 623 -19.74 -6.06 8.39
N GLN A 624 -20.43 -6.24 9.50
CA GLN A 624 -20.61 -7.52 10.19
C GLN A 624 -21.42 -8.49 9.35
N GLN A 625 -21.00 -9.76 9.36
CA GLN A 625 -21.76 -10.86 8.79
C GLN A 625 -22.96 -11.20 9.70
N SER A 626 -24.13 -11.36 9.11
CA SER A 626 -25.37 -11.70 9.83
C SER A 626 -25.88 -13.11 9.54
N ASN A 627 -25.48 -13.74 8.44
CA ASN A 627 -25.89 -15.10 8.08
C ASN A 627 -24.69 -16.03 7.97
N PHE A 628 -24.64 -17.04 8.85
CA PHE A 628 -23.56 -18.01 8.94
C PHE A 628 -23.97 -19.42 8.50
N ASP A 629 -25.21 -19.65 8.02
CA ASP A 629 -25.69 -21.00 7.70
C ASP A 629 -25.00 -21.56 6.43
N PRO A 630 -24.16 -22.62 6.53
CA PRO A 630 -23.47 -23.19 5.38
C PRO A 630 -24.41 -23.71 4.29
N ARG A 631 -25.65 -24.08 4.63
CA ARG A 631 -26.69 -24.54 3.68
C ARG A 631 -27.21 -23.42 2.78
N SER A 632 -26.80 -22.18 3.05
CA SER A 632 -27.12 -21.00 2.25
C SER A 632 -26.00 -20.56 1.33
N ALA A 633 -24.93 -21.36 1.19
CA ALA A 633 -23.89 -21.15 0.20
C ALA A 633 -24.47 -21.04 -1.23
N GLY A 634 -23.96 -20.09 -2.02
CA GLY A 634 -24.34 -19.89 -3.42
C GLY A 634 -25.67 -19.17 -3.65
N LYS A 635 -26.41 -18.81 -2.59
CA LYS A 635 -27.55 -17.91 -2.67
C LYS A 635 -27.07 -16.45 -2.79
N GLU A 636 -27.98 -15.56 -3.18
CA GLU A 636 -27.76 -14.10 -3.18
C GLU A 636 -28.76 -13.39 -2.26
N GLY A 637 -28.39 -12.19 -1.81
CA GLY A 637 -29.21 -11.37 -0.91
C GLY A 637 -29.17 -11.80 0.57
N ALA A 638 -30.11 -11.30 1.37
CA ALA A 638 -30.10 -11.45 2.83
C ALA A 638 -30.08 -12.91 3.34
N GLY A 639 -30.54 -13.85 2.52
CA GLY A 639 -30.54 -15.28 2.82
C GLY A 639 -29.24 -16.01 2.48
N ALA A 640 -28.21 -15.34 1.96
CA ALA A 640 -26.96 -15.96 1.54
C ALA A 640 -25.98 -16.19 2.70
N LEU A 641 -25.23 -17.30 2.64
CA LEU A 641 -24.08 -17.50 3.50
C LEU A 641 -23.09 -16.33 3.31
N GLY A 642 -22.64 -15.72 4.39
CA GLY A 642 -21.72 -14.59 4.32
C GLY A 642 -22.42 -13.24 4.29
N TYR A 643 -23.75 -13.17 4.06
CA TYR A 643 -24.45 -11.90 3.98
C TYR A 643 -24.22 -11.04 5.22
N GLY A 644 -24.01 -9.73 5.02
CA GLY A 644 -23.65 -8.79 6.07
C GLY A 644 -24.03 -7.34 5.77
N GLY A 645 -23.67 -6.46 6.69
CA GLY A 645 -23.99 -5.03 6.66
C GLY A 645 -23.02 -4.16 5.84
N GLU A 646 -23.34 -2.86 5.80
CA GLU A 646 -22.61 -1.79 5.10
C GLU A 646 -22.03 -0.72 6.06
N GLU A 647 -22.08 -0.92 7.38
CA GLU A 647 -21.75 0.11 8.37
C GLU A 647 -20.27 0.52 8.41
N LEU A 648 -19.37 -0.22 7.76
CA LEU A 648 -17.96 0.10 7.58
C LEU A 648 -17.61 0.59 6.15
N VAL A 649 -18.56 0.55 5.22
CA VAL A 649 -18.34 0.99 3.83
C VAL A 649 -17.85 2.44 3.81
N GLY A 650 -16.75 2.69 3.10
CA GLY A 650 -16.15 4.02 2.98
C GLY A 650 -15.42 4.52 4.22
N LYS A 651 -15.34 3.74 5.30
CA LYS A 651 -14.58 4.09 6.51
C LYS A 651 -13.16 3.53 6.45
N MET A 652 -12.19 4.38 6.77
CA MET A 652 -10.81 3.97 6.98
C MET A 652 -10.70 3.13 8.26
N VAL A 653 -9.99 2.02 8.17
CA VAL A 653 -9.66 1.14 9.30
C VAL A 653 -8.15 1.02 9.43
N ALA A 654 -7.62 1.32 10.60
CA ALA A 654 -6.18 1.19 10.90
C ALA A 654 -5.77 -0.28 11.06
N GLY A 655 -4.57 -0.61 10.57
CA GLY A 655 -3.92 -1.91 10.72
C GLY A 655 -2.53 -1.77 11.36
N ASN A 656 -1.60 -2.64 10.98
CA ASN A 656 -0.21 -2.59 11.44
C ASN A 656 0.65 -1.76 10.49
N ASP A 657 1.08 -0.57 10.93
CA ASP A 657 1.98 0.31 10.17
C ASP A 657 3.48 -0.01 10.38
N PHE A 658 3.81 -1.00 11.22
CA PHE A 658 5.17 -1.42 11.56
C PHE A 658 6.07 -0.27 12.05
N ASN A 659 5.49 0.68 12.79
CA ASN A 659 6.17 1.90 13.23
C ASN A 659 6.09 2.22 14.73
N TYR A 660 5.50 1.34 15.54
CA TYR A 660 5.16 1.61 16.94
C TYR A 660 6.37 1.76 17.87
N VAL A 661 7.53 1.19 17.52
CA VAL A 661 8.81 1.45 18.22
C VAL A 661 9.12 2.94 18.33
N ARG A 662 8.76 3.75 17.31
CA ARG A 662 8.95 5.20 17.36
C ARG A 662 8.13 5.80 18.50
N THR A 663 6.86 5.39 18.66
CA THR A 663 5.97 5.84 19.73
C THR A 663 6.55 5.55 21.12
N HIS A 664 7.15 4.37 21.30
CA HIS A 664 7.82 3.98 22.55
C HIS A 664 9.07 4.82 22.80
N ALA A 665 9.95 4.95 21.80
CA ALA A 665 11.16 5.77 21.92
C ALA A 665 10.84 7.24 22.19
N GLU A 666 9.79 7.80 21.56
CA GLU A 666 9.27 9.14 21.82
C GLU A 666 8.76 9.31 23.26
N ALA A 667 8.15 8.27 23.85
CA ALA A 667 7.72 8.31 25.24
C ALA A 667 8.90 8.20 26.21
N ILE A 668 9.86 7.30 25.95
CA ILE A 668 11.07 7.09 26.76
C ILE A 668 11.94 8.35 26.79
N GLN A 669 12.17 9.01 25.65
CA GLN A 669 13.00 10.22 25.60
C GLN A 669 12.48 11.33 26.53
N THR A 670 11.17 11.37 26.81
CA THR A 670 10.61 12.39 27.73
C THR A 670 11.06 12.24 29.17
N ALA A 671 11.62 11.09 29.55
CA ALA A 671 12.25 10.89 30.85
C ALA A 671 13.55 11.69 31.02
N GLY A 672 14.19 12.12 29.92
CA GLY A 672 15.37 13.00 29.94
C GLY A 672 16.62 12.41 30.57
N ARG A 673 16.74 11.07 30.66
CA ARG A 673 17.84 10.41 31.39
C ARG A 673 18.37 9.12 30.76
N TYR A 674 17.76 8.67 29.66
CA TYR A 674 18.05 7.37 29.06
C TYR A 674 18.46 7.51 27.59
N ASN A 675 19.40 6.66 27.16
CA ASN A 675 19.58 6.37 25.75
C ASN A 675 18.54 5.33 25.32
N VAL A 676 18.19 5.32 24.05
CA VAL A 676 17.28 4.34 23.45
C VAL A 676 17.94 3.76 22.21
N VAL A 677 17.88 2.44 22.07
CA VAL A 677 18.06 1.74 20.79
C VAL A 677 16.96 0.71 20.65
N SER A 678 16.72 0.22 19.45
CA SER A 678 15.69 -0.78 19.23
C SER A 678 16.11 -1.91 18.30
N CYS A 679 15.40 -3.01 18.36
CA CYS A 679 15.57 -4.15 17.46
C CYS A 679 14.25 -4.85 17.17
N SER A 680 14.25 -5.70 16.16
CA SER A 680 13.15 -6.63 15.94
C SER A 680 13.16 -7.76 16.97
N GLY A 681 11.99 -8.30 17.30
CA GLY A 681 11.85 -9.45 18.20
C GLY A 681 12.59 -10.67 17.67
N LYS A 682 12.54 -10.89 16.35
CA LYS A 682 13.29 -11.98 15.70
C LYS A 682 14.80 -11.86 15.90
N ALA A 683 15.36 -10.65 15.98
CA ALA A 683 16.79 -10.49 16.27
C ALA A 683 17.15 -10.94 17.70
N VAL A 684 16.26 -10.75 18.67
CA VAL A 684 16.40 -11.26 20.03
C VAL A 684 16.29 -12.79 20.03
N GLU A 685 15.25 -13.34 19.39
CA GLU A 685 15.02 -14.79 19.31
C GLU A 685 16.20 -15.56 18.69
N ASN A 686 16.90 -14.93 17.72
CA ASN A 686 18.08 -15.50 17.07
C ASN A 686 19.40 -15.24 17.84
N GLY A 687 19.33 -14.66 19.05
CA GLY A 687 20.50 -14.37 19.89
C GLY A 687 21.44 -13.30 19.33
N LEU A 688 21.00 -12.51 18.34
CA LEU A 688 21.79 -11.44 17.74
C LEU A 688 21.82 -10.16 18.58
N VAL A 689 20.89 -10.05 19.53
CA VAL A 689 20.82 -8.99 20.54
C VAL A 689 20.78 -9.63 21.91
N ARG A 690 21.78 -9.34 22.76
CA ARG A 690 21.81 -9.80 24.15
C ARG A 690 21.08 -8.80 25.03
N LEU A 691 19.98 -9.25 25.65
CA LEU A 691 19.18 -8.39 26.52
C LEU A 691 19.96 -7.89 27.74
N THR A 692 20.92 -8.68 28.25
CA THR A 692 21.78 -8.33 29.39
C THR A 692 22.77 -7.19 29.11
N ASP A 693 22.88 -6.72 27.87
CA ASP A 693 23.66 -5.53 27.53
C ASP A 693 22.91 -4.21 27.86
N TYR A 694 21.64 -4.27 28.31
CA TYR A 694 20.76 -3.12 28.52
C TYR A 694 20.24 -3.03 29.96
N ASP A 695 20.02 -1.81 30.44
CA ASP A 695 19.54 -1.56 31.81
C ASP A 695 18.05 -1.87 31.96
N ALA A 696 17.27 -1.64 30.90
CA ALA A 696 15.88 -2.02 30.79
C ALA A 696 15.54 -2.48 29.36
N VAL A 697 14.57 -3.38 29.25
CA VAL A 697 14.02 -3.87 27.99
C VAL A 697 12.52 -3.58 27.98
N ASP A 698 12.05 -2.95 26.91
CA ASP A 698 10.65 -2.70 26.59
C ASP A 698 10.26 -3.59 25.41
N ILE A 699 9.37 -4.56 25.63
CA ILE A 699 8.86 -5.46 24.58
C ILE A 699 7.44 -5.03 24.21
N ASP A 700 7.31 -4.49 23.00
CA ASP A 700 6.06 -4.13 22.36
C ASP A 700 5.52 -5.34 21.60
N LEU A 701 4.41 -5.92 22.07
CA LEU A 701 3.75 -7.06 21.42
C LEU A 701 2.50 -6.64 20.64
N GLY A 702 2.04 -5.40 20.70
CA GLY A 702 0.80 -4.96 20.04
C GLY A 702 -0.36 -5.97 20.13
N LEU A 703 -0.81 -6.46 18.96
CA LEU A 703 -1.83 -7.52 18.83
C LEU A 703 -1.26 -8.91 18.49
N GLU A 704 0.02 -9.15 18.75
CA GLU A 704 0.70 -10.42 18.48
C GLU A 704 0.05 -11.58 19.26
N LYS A 705 -0.38 -12.63 18.54
CA LYS A 705 -0.88 -13.88 19.10
C LYS A 705 -0.91 -14.98 18.05
N ASP A 706 -0.93 -16.23 18.49
CA ASP A 706 -1.33 -17.37 17.69
C ASP A 706 -2.86 -17.48 17.67
N ASP A 707 -3.47 -16.95 16.61
CA ASP A 707 -4.92 -17.00 16.40
C ASP A 707 -5.44 -18.31 15.79
N GLY A 708 -4.53 -19.25 15.48
CA GLY A 708 -4.84 -20.57 14.92
C GLY A 708 -5.33 -20.58 13.47
N HIS A 709 -5.36 -19.44 12.78
CA HIS A 709 -5.89 -19.37 11.40
C HIS A 709 -5.10 -18.47 10.45
N SER A 710 -4.27 -17.56 10.96
CA SER A 710 -3.32 -16.79 10.15
C SER A 710 -2.43 -17.74 9.34
N LEU A 711 -2.13 -17.38 8.10
CA LEU A 711 -1.30 -18.21 7.22
C LEU A 711 0.15 -18.29 7.68
N TYR A 712 0.58 -17.32 8.48
CA TYR A 712 1.91 -17.25 9.07
C TYR A 712 1.77 -17.46 10.57
N TYR A 713 2.69 -18.22 11.16
CA TYR A 713 2.68 -18.47 12.59
C TYR A 713 3.13 -17.22 13.34
N TYR A 714 2.26 -16.67 14.18
CA TYR A 714 2.47 -15.54 15.09
C TYR A 714 2.35 -16.02 16.53
N LYS A 715 3.07 -15.41 17.48
CA LYS A 715 3.08 -15.86 18.89
C LYS A 715 3.67 -14.77 19.76
N ALA A 716 2.97 -14.38 20.83
CA ALA A 716 3.40 -13.34 21.76
C ALA A 716 4.78 -13.65 22.37
N PHE A 717 4.97 -14.87 22.87
CA PHE A 717 6.26 -15.34 23.36
C PHE A 717 6.60 -16.73 22.80
N ARG A 718 7.42 -16.77 21.75
CA ARG A 718 8.00 -18.03 21.28
C ARG A 718 8.95 -18.61 22.32
N PRO A 719 9.22 -19.93 22.29
CA PRO A 719 10.18 -20.55 23.21
C PRO A 719 11.55 -19.86 23.24
N ALA A 720 12.06 -19.42 22.09
CA ALA A 720 13.32 -18.68 22.00
C ALA A 720 13.26 -17.33 22.74
N MET A 721 12.17 -16.57 22.58
CA MET A 721 11.95 -15.31 23.30
C MET A 721 11.83 -15.56 24.81
N GLN A 722 11.08 -16.59 25.22
CA GLN A 722 10.94 -16.99 26.63
C GLN A 722 12.32 -17.27 27.26
N GLN A 723 13.19 -17.98 26.55
CA GLN A 723 14.55 -18.27 27.00
C GLN A 723 15.39 -17.00 27.15
N GLN A 724 15.35 -16.08 26.18
CA GLN A 724 16.10 -14.81 26.24
C GLN A 724 15.64 -13.94 27.41
N ILE A 725 14.32 -13.83 27.61
CA ILE A 725 13.73 -13.10 28.73
C ILE A 725 14.12 -13.74 30.07
N SER A 726 13.97 -15.06 30.22
CA SER A 726 14.36 -15.75 31.45
C SER A 726 15.83 -15.54 31.80
N ASN A 727 16.72 -15.62 30.80
CA ASN A 727 18.14 -15.35 30.99
C ASN A 727 18.38 -13.90 31.45
N TYR A 728 17.69 -12.93 30.86
CA TYR A 728 17.80 -11.53 31.27
C TYR A 728 17.35 -11.29 32.71
N LEU A 729 16.21 -11.86 33.11
CA LEU A 729 15.68 -11.71 34.47
C LEU A 729 16.55 -12.42 35.52
N GLN A 730 17.13 -13.59 35.18
CA GLN A 730 18.10 -14.27 36.05
C GLN A 730 19.38 -13.45 36.30
N HIS A 731 19.69 -12.48 35.44
CA HIS A 731 20.81 -11.55 35.58
C HIS A 731 20.35 -10.16 36.05
N HIS A 732 19.31 -10.12 36.89
CA HIS A 732 18.79 -8.90 37.49
C HIS A 732 18.21 -7.87 36.51
N GLY A 733 17.70 -8.34 35.37
CA GLY A 733 17.11 -7.48 34.34
C GLY A 733 15.85 -6.73 34.77
N ASN A 734 15.59 -5.60 34.11
CA ASN A 734 14.36 -4.82 34.26
C ASN A 734 13.53 -4.88 32.97
N LEU A 735 12.30 -5.39 33.05
CA LEU A 735 11.48 -5.68 31.88
C LEU A 735 10.14 -4.94 31.95
N PHE A 736 9.85 -4.16 30.92
CA PHE A 736 8.51 -3.74 30.57
C PHE A 736 8.02 -4.59 29.40
N VAL A 737 6.83 -5.17 29.52
CA VAL A 737 6.19 -5.89 28.43
C VAL A 737 4.74 -5.49 28.32
N ASN A 738 4.29 -5.22 27.10
CA ASN A 738 2.95 -4.74 26.83
C ASN A 738 2.38 -5.34 25.54
N GLY A 739 1.08 -5.59 25.54
CA GLY A 739 0.36 -6.17 24.41
C GLY A 739 -1.01 -6.70 24.81
N ALA A 740 -1.93 -6.83 23.86
CA ALA A 740 -3.30 -7.22 24.15
C ALA A 740 -3.44 -8.68 24.60
N TYR A 741 -2.57 -9.59 24.11
CA TYR A 741 -2.77 -11.04 24.21
C TYR A 741 -1.60 -11.79 24.89
N LEU A 742 -0.80 -11.09 25.69
CA LEU A 742 0.44 -11.63 26.27
C LEU A 742 0.23 -12.82 27.21
N ALA A 743 -0.97 -13.02 27.75
CA ALA A 743 -1.33 -14.09 28.68
C ALA A 743 -2.28 -15.13 28.06
N SER A 744 -3.32 -14.72 27.32
CA SER A 744 -4.24 -15.68 26.66
C SER A 744 -3.57 -16.51 25.58
N ASP A 745 -2.52 -15.97 24.95
CA ASP A 745 -1.75 -16.69 23.94
C ASP A 745 -0.84 -17.78 24.56
N MET A 746 -0.62 -17.78 25.88
CA MET A 746 0.20 -18.77 26.59
C MET A 746 -0.65 -19.97 26.99
N LYS A 747 -0.92 -20.84 25.99
CA LYS A 747 -1.92 -21.92 26.05
C LYS A 747 -1.43 -23.13 26.84
N LEU A 748 -0.14 -23.48 26.73
CA LEU A 748 0.44 -24.68 27.35
C LEU A 748 0.71 -24.48 28.86
N GLU A 749 0.66 -25.55 29.64
CA GLU A 749 0.92 -25.48 31.08
C GLU A 749 2.34 -24.96 31.39
N ALA A 750 3.34 -25.39 30.63
CA ALA A 750 4.70 -24.88 30.76
C ALA A 750 4.80 -23.36 30.46
N GLU A 751 4.01 -22.86 29.51
CA GLU A 751 3.96 -21.44 29.18
C GLU A 751 3.28 -20.63 30.30
N LYS A 752 2.20 -21.15 30.89
CA LYS A 752 1.52 -20.55 32.05
C LYS A 752 2.43 -20.50 33.27
N GLN A 753 3.16 -21.58 33.53
CA GLN A 753 4.18 -21.63 34.58
C GLN A 753 5.31 -20.63 34.29
N TRP A 754 5.73 -20.51 33.04
CA TRP A 754 6.72 -19.52 32.64
C TRP A 754 6.26 -18.08 32.93
N LEU A 755 5.01 -17.74 32.60
CA LEU A 755 4.41 -16.44 32.96
C LEU A 755 4.41 -16.20 34.47
N ALA A 756 3.93 -17.17 35.24
CA ALA A 756 3.86 -17.05 36.71
C ALA A 756 5.25 -16.89 37.34
N ASN A 757 6.25 -17.60 36.82
CA ASN A 757 7.59 -17.61 37.39
C ASN A 757 8.44 -16.40 36.99
N ASN A 758 8.30 -15.93 35.75
CA ASN A 758 9.15 -14.87 35.18
C ASN A 758 8.46 -13.49 35.17
N LEU A 759 7.18 -13.43 34.78
CA LEU A 759 6.46 -12.16 34.70
C LEU A 759 5.61 -11.87 35.94
N LYS A 760 5.46 -12.87 36.83
CA LYS A 760 4.63 -12.84 38.04
C LYS A 760 3.15 -12.57 37.76
N ILE A 761 2.65 -13.07 36.62
CA ILE A 761 1.25 -12.91 36.22
C ILE A 761 0.57 -14.25 35.94
N THR A 762 -0.75 -14.28 36.07
CA THR A 762 -1.62 -15.35 35.59
C THR A 762 -2.74 -14.79 34.72
N TYR A 763 -3.17 -15.57 33.74
CA TYR A 763 -4.32 -15.24 32.88
C TYR A 763 -5.63 -15.37 33.67
N ALA A 764 -6.51 -14.38 33.58
CA ALA A 764 -7.78 -14.32 34.30
C ALA A 764 -8.98 -14.03 33.37
N GLY A 765 -8.92 -14.51 32.13
CA GLY A 765 -9.94 -14.26 31.10
C GLY A 765 -9.64 -13.02 30.26
N SER A 766 -10.47 -12.76 29.25
CA SER A 766 -10.35 -11.59 28.38
C SER A 766 -11.34 -10.49 28.77
N ASN A 767 -10.96 -9.23 28.55
CA ASN A 767 -11.84 -8.09 28.67
C ASN A 767 -12.69 -7.93 27.40
N LEU A 768 -13.91 -8.49 27.42
CA LEU A 768 -14.83 -8.52 26.28
C LEU A 768 -15.61 -7.22 26.06
N ASN A 769 -15.53 -6.25 26.98
CA ASN A 769 -16.22 -4.97 26.82
C ASN A 769 -15.39 -4.02 25.93
N ASN A 770 -15.44 -4.26 24.62
CA ASN A 770 -14.69 -3.49 23.62
C ASN A 770 -15.13 -2.02 23.56
N TYR A 771 -16.32 -1.68 24.07
CA TYR A 771 -16.85 -0.31 24.02
C TYR A 771 -16.38 0.58 25.17
N SER A 772 -15.73 0.00 26.19
CA SER A 772 -15.12 0.77 27.27
C SER A 772 -13.63 1.00 27.01
N ALA A 773 -13.27 2.25 26.73
CA ALA A 773 -11.89 2.68 26.49
C ALA A 773 -11.08 2.97 27.77
N MET A 774 -11.75 3.15 28.90
CA MET A 774 -11.12 3.69 30.11
C MET A 774 -10.26 2.65 30.84
N ILE A 775 -9.06 3.09 31.22
CA ILE A 775 -8.15 2.46 32.18
C ILE A 775 -8.00 3.36 33.40
N LYS A 776 -7.91 2.75 34.58
CA LYS A 776 -7.62 3.44 35.85
C LYS A 776 -6.40 2.82 36.51
N GLY A 777 -5.47 3.64 36.99
CA GLY A 777 -4.28 3.15 37.68
C GLY A 777 -3.19 4.23 37.77
N LEU A 778 -2.18 3.98 38.59
CA LEU A 778 -1.05 4.91 38.78
C LEU A 778 -1.48 6.36 39.12
N GLY A 779 -2.61 6.55 39.79
CA GLY A 779 -3.15 7.88 40.14
C GLY A 779 -3.75 8.66 38.97
N THR A 780 -4.06 8.00 37.84
CA THR A 780 -4.66 8.63 36.66
C THR A 780 -5.77 7.75 36.06
N SER A 781 -6.56 8.35 35.17
CA SER A 781 -7.52 7.66 34.29
C SER A 781 -7.30 8.13 32.86
N PHE A 782 -7.40 7.22 31.89
CA PHE A 782 -7.15 7.54 30.48
C PHE A 782 -7.82 6.54 29.55
N ASP A 783 -7.94 6.91 28.28
CA ASP A 783 -8.56 6.08 27.26
C ASP A 783 -7.53 5.40 26.35
N ILE A 784 -7.85 4.17 25.96
CA ILE A 784 -7.13 3.41 24.93
C ILE A 784 -8.03 3.15 23.71
N TYR A 785 -7.44 2.90 22.55
CA TYR A 785 -8.17 2.40 21.38
C TYR A 785 -8.63 0.95 21.62
N ARG A 786 -9.93 0.68 21.44
CA ARG A 786 -10.57 -0.63 21.69
C ARG A 786 -11.37 -1.19 20.52
N THR A 787 -11.74 -0.34 19.56
CA THR A 787 -12.64 -0.67 18.45
C THR A 787 -12.05 -0.24 17.11
N ILE A 788 -12.64 -0.73 16.02
CA ILE A 788 -12.29 -0.35 14.64
C ILE A 788 -12.41 1.17 14.48
N ASN A 789 -11.36 1.82 13.99
CA ASN A 789 -11.32 3.25 13.71
C ASN A 789 -10.21 3.57 12.69
N ALA A 790 -10.13 4.83 12.26
CA ALA A 790 -9.18 5.29 11.23
C ALA A 790 -7.79 5.65 11.76
N ASP A 791 -7.64 5.83 13.07
CA ASP A 791 -6.48 6.48 13.70
C ASP A 791 -5.45 5.47 14.19
N HIS A 792 -5.90 4.39 14.83
CA HIS A 792 -5.03 3.36 15.40
C HIS A 792 -5.75 2.02 15.49
N TYR A 793 -5.03 0.90 15.42
CA TYR A 793 -5.63 -0.40 15.67
C TYR A 793 -6.18 -0.46 17.12
N GLY A 794 -7.27 -1.19 17.33
CA GLY A 794 -7.84 -1.37 18.67
C GLY A 794 -7.22 -2.55 19.41
N ALA A 795 -6.98 -2.41 20.72
CA ALA A 795 -6.87 -3.58 21.58
C ALA A 795 -8.29 -4.14 21.74
N TYR A 796 -8.70 -5.12 20.94
CA TYR A 796 -10.12 -5.54 20.89
C TYR A 796 -10.53 -6.32 22.13
N THR A 797 -9.96 -7.51 22.34
CA THR A 797 -10.31 -8.44 23.43
C THR A 797 -9.12 -8.76 24.34
N PRO A 798 -8.47 -7.74 24.93
CA PRO A 798 -7.22 -7.87 25.66
C PRO A 798 -7.38 -8.70 26.92
N ASP A 799 -6.26 -9.17 27.47
CA ASP A 799 -6.26 -10.00 28.66
C ASP A 799 -6.62 -9.22 29.92
N ASN A 800 -7.29 -9.92 30.85
CA ASN A 800 -7.27 -9.62 32.27
C ASN A 800 -6.13 -10.44 32.90
N ILE A 801 -5.30 -9.81 33.71
CA ILE A 801 -4.13 -10.46 34.35
C ILE A 801 -4.10 -10.26 35.85
N LEU A 802 -3.72 -11.28 36.61
CA LEU A 802 -3.61 -11.22 38.07
C LEU A 802 -2.17 -11.42 38.53
N PRO A 803 -1.76 -10.87 39.69
CA PRO A 803 -0.52 -11.27 40.34
C PRO A 803 -0.51 -12.78 40.60
N ALA A 804 0.56 -13.46 40.18
CA ALA A 804 0.71 -14.91 40.39
C ALA A 804 0.94 -15.28 41.87
N ASN A 805 1.37 -14.31 42.68
CA ASN A 805 1.60 -14.45 44.12
C ASN A 805 1.56 -13.07 44.80
N ASN A 806 1.74 -13.03 46.12
CA ASN A 806 1.68 -11.81 46.94
C ASN A 806 2.89 -10.87 46.82
N THR A 807 3.90 -11.21 46.01
CA THR A 807 5.08 -10.36 45.81
C THR A 807 4.93 -9.39 44.63
N ALA A 808 3.92 -9.61 43.78
CA ALA A 808 3.55 -8.71 42.69
C ALA A 808 2.21 -8.01 43.02
N ILE A 809 1.99 -6.84 42.42
CA ILE A 809 0.82 -5.99 42.67
C ILE A 809 0.09 -5.65 41.38
N ALA A 810 -1.24 -5.61 41.42
CA ALA A 810 -2.03 -5.04 40.34
C ALA A 810 -1.94 -3.51 40.41
N VAL A 811 -1.67 -2.86 39.27
CA VAL A 811 -1.37 -1.41 39.21
C VAL A 811 -2.28 -0.62 38.29
N MET A 812 -3.00 -1.31 37.40
CA MET A 812 -4.05 -0.73 36.55
C MET A 812 -5.21 -1.70 36.42
N ALA A 813 -6.41 -1.16 36.21
CA ALA A 813 -7.63 -1.89 35.96
C ALA A 813 -8.41 -1.29 34.78
N TYR A 814 -9.13 -2.15 34.07
CA TYR A 814 -10.17 -1.75 33.12
C TYR A 814 -11.37 -1.15 33.87
N ALA A 815 -12.29 -0.54 33.13
CA ALA A 815 -13.46 0.11 33.71
C ALA A 815 -14.40 -0.83 34.49
N ASP A 816 -14.40 -2.12 34.16
CA ASP A 816 -15.18 -3.15 34.85
C ASP A 816 -14.52 -3.65 36.16
N GLY A 817 -13.35 -3.11 36.52
CA GLY A 817 -12.60 -3.45 37.72
C GLY A 817 -11.63 -4.62 37.54
N ASN A 818 -11.61 -5.30 36.39
CA ASN A 818 -10.62 -6.33 36.12
C ASN A 818 -9.24 -5.73 35.92
N ASN A 819 -8.21 -6.44 36.37
CA ASN A 819 -6.83 -5.96 36.32
C ASN A 819 -6.27 -5.95 34.89
N ALA A 820 -5.67 -4.82 34.51
CA ALA A 820 -5.07 -4.56 33.20
C ALA A 820 -3.54 -4.53 33.24
N ALA A 821 -2.93 -4.35 34.42
CA ALA A 821 -1.48 -4.35 34.57
C ALA A 821 -1.04 -4.89 35.93
N VAL A 822 0.10 -5.58 35.96
CA VAL A 822 0.75 -6.13 37.15
C VAL A 822 2.21 -5.71 37.17
N ALA A 823 2.72 -5.33 38.34
CA ALA A 823 4.10 -4.94 38.55
C ALA A 823 4.75 -5.78 39.65
N TYR A 824 6.03 -6.12 39.47
CA TYR A 824 6.86 -6.85 40.42
C TYR A 824 8.19 -6.12 40.63
N LYS A 825 8.60 -5.97 41.90
CA LYS A 825 9.87 -5.35 42.29
C LYS A 825 10.56 -6.20 43.33
N GLY A 826 11.34 -7.17 42.85
CA GLY A 826 12.17 -8.03 43.68
C GLY A 826 13.57 -7.48 43.89
N VAL A 827 14.32 -8.19 44.75
CA VAL A 827 15.79 -8.01 44.87
C VAL A 827 16.55 -8.74 43.75
N ASP A 828 15.89 -9.72 43.15
CA ASP A 828 16.35 -10.47 41.98
C ASP A 828 16.14 -9.64 40.71
N TYR A 829 14.91 -9.30 40.33
CA TYR A 829 14.62 -8.55 39.12
C TYR A 829 13.32 -7.74 39.24
N ARG A 830 12.99 -6.98 38.20
CA ARG A 830 11.77 -6.15 38.17
C ARG A 830 11.02 -6.33 36.86
N THR A 831 9.70 -6.43 36.94
CA THR A 831 8.82 -6.50 35.76
C THR A 831 7.64 -5.55 35.88
N PHE A 832 7.18 -5.07 34.73
CA PHE A 832 5.91 -4.39 34.55
C PHE A 832 5.21 -5.01 33.34
N SER A 833 4.08 -5.66 33.56
CA SER A 833 3.30 -6.33 32.52
C SER A 833 1.99 -5.60 32.32
N MET A 834 1.71 -5.16 31.09
CA MET A 834 0.51 -4.40 30.73
C MET A 834 -0.27 -5.13 29.64
N ALA A 835 -1.49 -5.55 29.94
CA ALA A 835 -2.33 -6.35 29.05
C ALA A 835 -3.01 -5.53 27.94
N PHE A 836 -2.47 -4.37 27.61
CA PHE A 836 -2.83 -3.60 26.42
C PHE A 836 -1.56 -2.92 25.89
N PRO A 837 -1.48 -2.62 24.58
CA PRO A 837 -0.31 -1.96 23.99
C PRO A 837 -0.18 -0.51 24.47
N LEU A 838 1.04 -0.05 24.74
CA LEU A 838 1.29 1.33 25.20
C LEU A 838 0.88 2.36 24.13
N GLU A 839 1.14 2.05 22.86
CA GLU A 839 0.80 2.87 21.71
C GLU A 839 -0.72 3.02 21.51
N CYS A 840 -1.54 2.11 22.08
CA CYS A 840 -2.99 2.25 22.07
C CYS A 840 -3.51 3.36 23.00
N ILE A 841 -2.68 3.96 23.86
CA ILE A 841 -3.08 5.11 24.70
C ILE A 841 -3.30 6.34 23.82
N LYS A 842 -4.53 6.84 23.80
CA LYS A 842 -4.97 7.91 22.87
C LYS A 842 -4.24 9.23 23.10
N ASP A 843 -4.12 9.66 24.36
CA ASP A 843 -3.45 10.92 24.70
C ASP A 843 -1.94 10.72 24.84
N ALA A 844 -1.17 11.34 23.94
CA ALA A 844 0.28 11.23 23.92
C ALA A 844 0.95 11.74 25.21
N ASN A 845 0.40 12.79 25.83
CA ASN A 845 0.96 13.34 27.08
C ASN A 845 0.82 12.36 28.24
N THR A 846 -0.33 11.70 28.33
CA THR A 846 -0.61 10.64 29.31
C THR A 846 0.27 9.44 29.04
N ARG A 847 0.37 8.98 27.80
CA ARG A 847 1.29 7.89 27.41
C ARG A 847 2.73 8.17 27.87
N ASN A 848 3.22 9.38 27.61
CA ASN A 848 4.56 9.81 28.02
C ASN A 848 4.72 9.82 29.56
N LYS A 849 3.71 10.28 30.31
CA LYS A 849 3.70 10.24 31.79
C LYS A 849 3.76 8.81 32.31
N ILE A 850 2.97 7.90 31.74
CA ILE A 850 2.93 6.48 32.12
C ILE A 850 4.28 5.82 31.86
N MET A 851 4.85 5.98 30.66
CA MET A 851 6.18 5.45 30.34
C MET A 851 7.25 5.95 31.33
N ARG A 852 7.26 7.25 31.67
CA ARG A 852 8.18 7.77 32.69
C ARG A 852 8.00 7.10 34.06
N GLY A 853 6.75 6.88 34.48
CA GLY A 853 6.43 6.18 35.73
C GLY A 853 6.92 4.74 35.73
N ILE A 854 6.72 4.01 34.62
CA ILE A 854 7.18 2.63 34.44
C ILE A 854 8.72 2.56 34.51
N LEU A 855 9.42 3.42 33.77
CA LEU A 855 10.89 3.45 33.80
C LEU A 855 11.44 3.84 35.18
N ALA A 856 10.79 4.77 35.88
CA ALA A 856 11.18 5.09 37.26
C ALA A 856 10.99 3.89 38.18
N TYR A 857 9.87 3.17 38.08
CA TYR A 857 9.64 1.95 38.87
C TYR A 857 10.70 0.87 38.62
N LEU A 858 11.06 0.68 37.35
CA LEU A 858 12.02 -0.32 36.90
C LEU A 858 13.47 0.06 37.25
N LEU A 859 13.90 1.30 37.03
CA LEU A 859 15.33 1.67 37.10
C LEU A 859 15.73 2.45 38.37
N GLN A 860 14.77 2.84 39.21
CA GLN A 860 15.00 3.59 40.46
C GLN A 860 14.43 2.79 41.63
#